data_AF-A0A3A6DTS3-F1
#
_entry.id   AF-A0A3A6DTS3-F1
#
_cell.length_a   1.000
_cell.length_b   1.000
_cell.length_c   1.000
_cell.angle_alpha   90.00
_cell.angle_beta   90.00
_cell.angle_gamma   90.00
#
_symmetry.space_group_name_H-M   'P 1'
#
loop_
_entity.id
_entity.type
_entity.pdbx_description
1 polymer ?
#
loop_
_entity_poly.entity_id
_entity_poly.type
_entity_poly.pdbx_seq_one_letter_code
_entity_poly.pdbx_strand_id
1 'polypeptide(L)'
;MNKTYKIEGMHCSACAAAVETILKRQPAVEAASVNLVMEEASVTFGDGFDENKAKLAVEKGGFLMKNREQAHTQSYRVEGMHCAACSGAVERVLNRFEEIEQANVNLVMNTVSITYTKKNFTAWATAVEKAGFTLLDEEKKTYVIDVDGMTCSSCSAALERALKKTVGISSVAVNLVTNTATVEADPHSIKLSEILEIIRNTGYQGRLHEETQEAEVKKDYERVKIYTTLVLAFVLLYIGMSHMLGNIRLPLPDIIHYDTHPFNFAFIQFVLATLILLLGRHFFTRGFQALFHKAPNMDTLVAVGTGSAYLYSLYSLFSILQGNMHAVHSLYFESAGVVVALVQFGKHLESISKKKSTGAISALLQLRPTTATLLRDGKEVVIQAEEISVQDVLVVKPGEHIPVDGILQEGHVNVDESMLTGESMPVAKRQGDPLIQGTIALDARIVMVCNAVEEDTTLAKIIRMVEDAQGKKAPIARIADRISLYFVPTVMVIACIAALLWYISTQDFTFALTIFVSVLVIACPCALGLATPTAIMVGTGKAAQFGIFMKSGEALETASSINTIVFDKTGTLTIGKPVVTDIAAEDASKLLRIGASLEAGSRHPLAVAILEKAKERDLTAYDLGRIETHNGRGLSAFWKDEVWYAGSRKFLEEAGAACDVYAQQELAWLKQGKTVVWIGTAKKIYGIIAIADQLKPQTVDVIRRLRNQHIDVVMLTGDNEITAKAIAETAGISHVIAQVLPDQKGEEIKKLQEQGNIVAMVGDGINDAVALTQSEVGIAIGSGSDVAVESADIVLVKDNIEDVETAIRLSRAVIRNIKQNLFWAFFYNSLGIPVAAGVLHLFGGPLLSPVFAGAAMAFSSVSVVSNALRLRNFK
;
A
#
# COMPACT_ATOMS: atom_id res chain seq x y z
N MET A 1 25.20 -29.87 38.40
CA MET A 1 25.29 -29.18 37.10
C MET A 1 26.26 -29.93 36.20
N ASN A 2 26.07 -29.93 34.87
CA ASN A 2 27.00 -30.57 33.92
C ASN A 2 27.54 -29.51 32.94
N LYS A 3 28.84 -29.48 32.70
CA LYS A 3 29.49 -28.53 31.78
C LYS A 3 30.62 -29.22 31.02
N THR A 4 30.72 -28.91 29.73
CA THR A 4 31.73 -29.46 28.83
C THR A 4 32.81 -28.42 28.54
N TYR A 5 34.06 -28.86 28.54
CA TYR A 5 35.24 -28.04 28.33
C TYR A 5 36.10 -28.63 27.23
N LYS A 6 36.74 -27.77 26.43
CA LYS A 6 37.74 -28.19 25.45
C LYS A 6 39.11 -28.31 26.13
N ILE A 7 39.81 -29.42 25.90
CA ILE A 7 41.11 -29.72 26.50
C ILE A 7 42.17 -29.85 25.40
N GLU A 8 43.04 -28.86 25.29
CA GLU A 8 44.14 -28.87 24.33
C GLU A 8 45.40 -29.55 24.93
N GLY A 9 46.16 -30.26 24.09
CA GLY A 9 47.42 -30.92 24.47
C GLY A 9 47.31 -32.42 24.78
N MET A 10 46.15 -33.05 24.56
CA MET A 10 45.99 -34.49 24.70
C MET A 10 46.35 -35.22 23.40
N HIS A 11 47.37 -36.08 23.42
CA HIS A 11 47.84 -36.79 22.22
C HIS A 11 47.71 -38.32 22.31
N CYS A 12 47.28 -38.86 23.45
CA CYS A 12 47.08 -40.29 23.63
C CYS A 12 46.03 -40.59 24.71
N SER A 13 45.59 -41.84 24.80
CA SER A 13 44.62 -42.29 25.81
C SER A 13 45.12 -42.09 27.25
N ALA A 14 46.44 -42.15 27.48
CA ALA A 14 47.02 -41.86 28.78
C ALA A 14 46.88 -40.37 29.17
N CYS A 15 46.93 -39.44 28.19
CA CYS A 15 46.65 -38.02 28.43
C CYS A 15 45.19 -37.81 28.85
N ALA A 16 44.23 -38.43 28.14
CA ALA A 16 42.82 -38.33 28.47
C ALA A 16 42.53 -38.87 29.89
N ALA A 17 43.10 -40.03 30.25
CA ALA A 17 42.97 -40.59 31.59
C ALA A 17 43.60 -39.70 32.68
N ALA A 18 44.73 -39.03 32.39
CA ALA A 18 45.36 -38.09 33.30
C ALA A 18 44.47 -36.87 33.56
N VAL A 19 43.91 -36.27 32.51
CA VAL A 19 42.98 -35.14 32.62
C VAL A 19 41.71 -35.55 33.37
N GLU A 20 41.15 -36.73 33.09
CA GLU A 20 39.98 -37.24 33.78
C GLU A 20 40.23 -37.41 35.29
N THR A 21 41.42 -37.90 35.65
CA THR A 21 41.84 -38.06 37.05
C THR A 21 42.04 -36.72 37.74
N ILE A 22 42.62 -35.72 37.05
CA ILE A 22 42.82 -34.37 37.58
C ILE A 22 41.47 -33.69 37.88
N LEU A 23 40.50 -33.83 36.97
CA LEU A 23 39.17 -33.26 37.11
C LEU A 23 38.36 -33.95 38.21
N LYS A 24 38.40 -35.29 38.32
CA LYS A 24 37.75 -36.05 39.40
C LYS A 24 38.26 -35.69 40.81
N ARG A 25 39.49 -35.18 40.92
CA ARG A 25 40.08 -34.76 42.21
C ARG A 25 39.70 -33.35 42.64
N GLN A 26 38.98 -32.59 41.81
CA GLN A 26 38.58 -31.23 42.18
C GLN A 26 37.42 -31.24 43.18
N PRO A 27 37.38 -30.29 44.13
CA PRO A 27 36.28 -30.16 45.07
C PRO A 27 34.94 -29.99 44.36
N ALA A 28 33.89 -30.64 44.87
CA ALA A 28 32.54 -30.62 44.34
C ALA A 28 32.34 -31.25 42.93
N VAL A 29 33.34 -31.93 42.35
CA VAL A 29 33.14 -32.74 41.14
C VAL A 29 32.59 -34.12 41.51
N GLU A 30 31.43 -34.46 40.95
CA GLU A 30 30.73 -35.74 41.15
C GLU A 30 31.15 -36.77 40.10
N ALA A 31 31.33 -36.34 38.85
CA ALA A 31 31.83 -37.17 37.77
C ALA A 31 32.60 -36.34 36.74
N ALA A 32 33.63 -36.92 36.14
CA ALA A 32 34.26 -36.35 34.95
C ALA A 32 34.56 -37.47 33.94
N SER A 33 34.37 -37.19 32.66
CA SER A 33 34.69 -38.10 31.56
C SER A 33 35.39 -37.32 30.46
N VAL A 34 36.49 -37.87 29.93
CA VAL A 34 37.27 -37.21 28.88
C VAL A 34 37.21 -38.01 27.58
N ASN A 35 36.81 -37.36 26.49
CA ASN A 35 36.79 -37.93 25.16
C ASN A 35 38.03 -37.45 24.39
N LEU A 36 38.97 -38.36 24.13
CA LEU A 36 40.20 -38.05 23.41
C LEU A 36 39.94 -37.61 21.96
N VAL A 37 38.96 -38.21 21.28
CA VAL A 37 38.68 -37.93 19.86
C VAL A 37 38.14 -36.52 19.67
N MET A 38 37.29 -36.08 20.61
CA MET A 38 36.68 -34.75 20.58
C MET A 38 37.54 -33.69 21.29
N GLU A 39 38.64 -34.09 21.93
CA GLU A 39 39.44 -33.24 22.82
C GLU A 39 38.59 -32.54 23.90
N GLU A 40 37.61 -33.25 24.47
CA GLU A 40 36.60 -32.67 25.37
C GLU A 40 36.57 -33.37 26.73
N ALA A 41 36.33 -32.61 27.79
CA ALA A 41 36.04 -33.10 29.13
C ALA A 41 34.64 -32.66 29.57
N SER A 42 33.78 -33.62 29.88
CA SER A 42 32.47 -33.36 30.50
C SER A 42 32.58 -33.55 32.00
N VAL A 43 32.20 -32.52 32.77
CA VAL A 43 32.34 -32.48 34.23
C VAL A 43 30.97 -32.23 34.86
N THR A 44 30.53 -33.16 35.69
CA THR A 44 29.35 -33.04 36.54
C THR A 44 29.78 -32.66 37.95
N PHE A 45 29.20 -31.61 38.50
CA PHE A 45 29.61 -31.03 39.79
C PHE A 45 28.43 -30.45 40.58
N GLY A 46 28.56 -30.46 41.90
CA GLY A 46 27.61 -29.89 42.87
C GLY A 46 27.92 -28.43 43.24
N ASP A 47 27.18 -27.90 44.20
CA ASP A 47 27.37 -26.53 44.70
C ASP A 47 28.75 -26.38 45.39
N GLY A 48 29.51 -25.35 44.99
CA GLY A 48 30.86 -25.09 45.50
C GLY A 48 32.01 -25.47 44.54
N PHE A 49 31.71 -25.86 43.30
CA PHE A 49 32.72 -26.08 42.27
C PHE A 49 33.43 -24.77 41.86
N ASP A 50 34.75 -24.77 41.91
CA ASP A 50 35.60 -23.63 41.52
C ASP A 50 36.26 -23.90 40.17
N GLU A 51 35.65 -23.34 39.11
CA GLU A 51 36.09 -23.52 37.72
C GLU A 51 37.53 -23.05 37.48
N ASN A 52 37.97 -21.98 38.17
CA ASN A 52 39.32 -21.45 38.00
C ASN A 52 40.38 -22.37 38.61
N LYS A 53 40.07 -22.99 39.77
CA LYS A 53 40.95 -24.02 40.36
C LYS A 53 41.03 -25.26 39.48
N ALA A 54 39.92 -25.68 38.88
CA ALA A 54 39.90 -26.81 37.95
C ALA A 54 40.77 -26.54 36.72
N LYS A 55 40.67 -25.35 36.11
CA LYS A 55 41.53 -24.93 34.99
C LYS A 55 43.01 -24.94 35.36
N LEU A 56 43.36 -24.34 36.49
CA LEU A 56 44.76 -24.30 36.97
C LEU A 56 45.31 -25.70 37.27
N ALA A 57 44.48 -26.62 37.75
CA ALA A 57 44.89 -28.00 38.01
C ALA A 57 45.16 -28.77 36.70
N VAL A 58 44.33 -28.55 35.67
CA VAL A 58 44.53 -29.14 34.34
C VAL A 58 45.79 -28.55 33.66
N GLU A 59 46.03 -27.24 33.81
CA GLU A 59 47.26 -26.57 33.34
C GLU A 59 48.52 -27.09 34.04
N LYS A 60 48.49 -27.33 35.35
CA LYS A 60 49.59 -27.99 36.07
C LYS A 60 49.86 -29.41 35.58
N GLY A 61 48.87 -30.07 35.00
CA GLY A 61 49.00 -31.37 34.34
C GLY A 61 49.61 -31.31 32.94
N GLY A 62 49.87 -30.12 32.40
CA GLY A 62 50.41 -29.92 31.05
C GLY A 62 49.34 -29.79 29.96
N PHE A 63 48.07 -29.59 30.31
CA PHE A 63 46.95 -29.50 29.37
C PHE A 63 46.22 -28.17 29.53
N LEU A 64 45.61 -27.65 28.46
CA LEU A 64 44.92 -26.35 28.52
C LEU A 64 43.39 -26.53 28.48
N MET A 65 42.69 -26.04 29.50
CA MET A 65 41.23 -26.20 29.64
C MET A 65 40.50 -24.90 29.27
N LYS A 66 39.83 -24.88 28.12
CA LYS A 66 39.03 -23.75 27.62
C LYS A 66 37.52 -24.01 27.77
N ASN A 67 36.77 -22.92 27.94
CA ASN A 67 35.31 -22.99 27.88
C ASN A 67 34.87 -23.21 26.44
N ARG A 68 33.91 -24.11 26.22
CA ARG A 68 33.25 -24.22 24.92
C ARG A 68 32.34 -23.00 24.75
N GLU A 69 32.53 -22.24 23.66
CA GLU A 69 31.59 -21.18 23.28
C GLU A 69 30.23 -21.83 23.03
N GLN A 70 29.16 -21.30 23.63
CA GLN A 70 27.82 -21.86 23.46
C GLN A 70 27.37 -21.64 22.01
N ALA A 71 27.03 -22.71 21.31
CA ALA A 71 26.43 -22.62 19.99
C ALA A 71 24.97 -22.15 20.14
N HIS A 72 24.58 -21.14 19.37
CA HIS A 72 23.24 -20.59 19.30
C HIS A 72 22.56 -21.06 18.02
N THR A 73 21.36 -21.62 18.13
CA THR A 73 20.54 -21.99 16.97
C THR A 73 19.47 -20.93 16.74
N GLN A 74 19.45 -20.35 15.54
CA GLN A 74 18.42 -19.39 15.11
C GLN A 74 17.90 -19.79 13.72
N SER A 75 16.60 -19.66 13.52
CA SER A 75 15.97 -19.88 12.22
C SER A 75 15.85 -18.57 11.46
N TYR A 76 16.12 -18.60 10.15
CA TYR A 76 15.99 -17.48 9.23
C TYR A 76 15.14 -17.89 8.04
N ARG A 77 14.37 -16.97 7.47
CA ARG A 77 13.59 -17.24 6.26
C ARG A 77 14.46 -17.08 5.02
N VAL A 78 14.24 -17.92 4.01
CA VAL A 78 14.99 -17.90 2.75
C VAL A 78 14.01 -17.81 1.57
N GLU A 79 14.12 -16.75 0.78
CA GLU A 79 13.34 -16.58 -0.45
C GLU A 79 14.07 -17.15 -1.68
N GLY A 80 13.29 -17.64 -2.66
CA GLY A 80 13.80 -18.22 -3.92
C GLY A 80 13.98 -19.74 -3.91
N MET A 81 13.70 -20.44 -2.80
CA MET A 81 13.78 -21.91 -2.75
C MET A 81 12.48 -22.56 -3.26
N HIS A 82 12.59 -23.39 -4.30
CA HIS A 82 11.43 -24.07 -4.90
C HIS A 82 11.57 -25.60 -4.98
N CYS A 83 12.73 -26.16 -4.61
CA CYS A 83 12.94 -27.61 -4.64
C CYS A 83 14.03 -28.07 -3.66
N ALA A 84 14.15 -29.38 -3.47
CA ALA A 84 15.17 -29.99 -2.61
C ALA A 84 16.62 -29.72 -3.06
N ALA A 85 16.84 -29.43 -4.35
CA ALA A 85 18.16 -29.02 -4.83
C ALA A 85 18.49 -27.56 -4.41
N CYS A 86 17.49 -26.68 -4.30
CA CYS A 86 17.66 -25.33 -3.76
C CYS A 86 18.00 -25.38 -2.27
N SER A 87 17.28 -26.19 -1.48
CA SER A 87 17.59 -26.34 -0.04
C SER A 87 19.00 -26.87 0.18
N GLY A 88 19.42 -27.90 -0.56
CA GLY A 88 20.79 -28.42 -0.49
C GLY A 88 21.87 -27.45 -1.00
N ALA A 89 21.54 -26.47 -1.85
CA ALA A 89 22.47 -25.40 -2.24
C ALA A 89 22.68 -24.42 -1.07
N VAL A 90 21.60 -23.99 -0.43
CA VAL A 90 21.63 -23.07 0.72
C VAL A 90 22.36 -23.70 1.92
N GLU A 91 22.09 -24.98 2.23
CA GLU A 91 22.82 -25.72 3.28
C GLU A 91 24.32 -25.79 3.00
N ARG A 92 24.73 -26.11 1.77
CA ARG A 92 26.15 -26.21 1.40
C ARG A 92 26.87 -24.87 1.45
N VAL A 93 26.18 -23.77 1.19
CA VAL A 93 26.76 -22.43 1.25
C VAL A 93 26.96 -21.99 2.70
N LEU A 94 25.96 -22.23 3.56
CA LEU A 94 26.00 -21.83 4.96
C LEU A 94 26.94 -22.72 5.79
N ASN A 95 26.98 -24.04 5.55
CA ASN A 95 27.89 -24.95 6.25
C ASN A 95 29.38 -24.79 5.88
N ARG A 96 29.76 -23.82 5.02
CA ARG A 96 31.16 -23.51 4.70
C ARG A 96 31.80 -22.51 5.67
N PHE A 97 31.00 -21.80 6.45
CA PHE A 97 31.50 -20.82 7.40
C PHE A 97 32.04 -21.53 8.65
N GLU A 98 33.25 -21.18 9.09
CA GLU A 98 33.88 -21.77 10.27
C GLU A 98 33.11 -21.48 11.56
N GLU A 99 32.34 -20.38 11.57
CA GLU A 99 31.46 -19.99 12.68
C GLU A 99 30.10 -20.71 12.72
N ILE A 100 29.74 -21.49 11.70
CA ILE A 100 28.49 -22.27 11.62
C ILE A 100 28.80 -23.75 11.91
N GLU A 101 28.26 -24.29 13.01
CA GLU A 101 28.34 -25.73 13.31
C GLU A 101 27.41 -26.54 12.40
N GLN A 102 26.21 -26.03 12.13
CA GLN A 102 25.22 -26.72 11.31
C GLN A 102 24.16 -25.75 10.76
N ALA A 103 23.89 -25.80 9.45
CA ALA A 103 22.76 -25.18 8.80
C ALA A 103 21.86 -26.25 8.17
N ASN A 104 20.57 -26.25 8.52
CA ASN A 104 19.58 -27.22 8.06
C ASN A 104 18.34 -26.50 7.54
N VAL A 105 17.93 -26.80 6.31
CA VAL A 105 16.83 -26.11 5.63
C VAL A 105 15.54 -26.92 5.73
N ASN A 106 14.49 -26.28 6.23
CA ASN A 106 13.12 -26.78 6.14
C ASN A 106 12.44 -26.19 4.90
N LEU A 107 12.42 -26.97 3.82
CA LEU A 107 11.83 -26.55 2.53
C LEU A 107 10.32 -26.27 2.63
N VAL A 108 9.58 -26.95 3.52
CA VAL A 108 8.13 -26.74 3.67
C VAL A 108 7.84 -25.37 4.26
N MET A 109 8.70 -24.91 5.18
CA MET A 109 8.53 -23.63 5.88
C MET A 109 9.34 -22.49 5.23
N ASN A 110 10.12 -22.78 4.18
CA ASN A 110 11.10 -21.85 3.59
C ASN A 110 12.04 -21.22 4.63
N THR A 111 12.47 -22.00 5.63
CA THR A 111 13.37 -21.53 6.69
C THR A 111 14.66 -22.34 6.72
N VAL A 112 15.75 -21.71 7.16
CA VAL A 112 17.02 -22.35 7.49
C VAL A 112 17.33 -22.15 8.96
N SER A 113 17.56 -23.25 9.67
CA SER A 113 18.03 -23.23 11.06
C SER A 113 19.55 -23.28 11.07
N ILE A 114 20.19 -22.21 11.53
CA ILE A 114 21.64 -22.06 11.60
C ILE A 114 22.07 -22.14 13.07
N THR A 115 22.89 -23.12 13.40
CA THR A 115 23.59 -23.26 14.67
C THR A 115 24.99 -22.69 14.52
N TYR A 116 25.31 -21.62 15.26
CA TYR A 116 26.55 -20.86 15.10
C TYR A 116 27.18 -20.51 16.45
N THR A 117 28.50 -20.31 16.47
CA THR A 117 29.25 -19.85 17.65
C THR A 117 29.34 -18.33 17.72
N LYS A 118 29.36 -17.64 16.57
CA LYS A 118 29.37 -16.16 16.47
C LYS A 118 28.45 -15.67 15.35
N LYS A 119 27.49 -14.77 15.68
CA LYS A 119 26.52 -14.23 14.70
C LYS A 119 27.23 -13.36 13.65
N ASN A 120 27.11 -13.72 12.37
CA ASN A 120 27.69 -12.99 11.24
C ASN A 120 26.72 -12.95 10.05
N PHE A 121 25.49 -12.47 10.32
CA PHE A 121 24.38 -12.51 9.36
C PHE A 121 24.69 -11.85 8.01
N THR A 122 25.38 -10.72 7.99
CA THR A 122 25.70 -9.99 6.74
C THR A 122 26.57 -10.82 5.78
N ALA A 123 27.54 -11.58 6.32
CA ALA A 123 28.37 -12.48 5.52
C ALA A 123 27.56 -13.67 4.99
N TRP A 124 26.67 -14.23 5.81
CA TRP A 124 25.79 -15.34 5.44
C TRP A 124 24.80 -14.92 4.34
N ALA A 125 24.13 -13.78 4.53
CA ALA A 125 23.18 -13.22 3.56
C ALA A 125 23.85 -12.96 2.20
N THR A 126 25.05 -12.36 2.18
CA THR A 126 25.81 -12.12 0.94
C THR A 126 26.18 -13.43 0.23
N ALA A 127 26.51 -14.48 0.99
CA ALA A 127 26.86 -15.78 0.40
C ALA A 127 25.64 -16.50 -0.18
N VAL A 128 24.49 -16.42 0.52
CA VAL A 128 23.21 -16.97 0.07
C VAL A 128 22.69 -16.21 -1.15
N GLU A 129 22.88 -14.89 -1.21
CA GLU A 129 22.54 -14.03 -2.36
C GLU A 129 23.38 -14.37 -3.59
N LYS A 130 24.68 -14.62 -3.43
CA LYS A 130 25.54 -15.14 -4.52
C LYS A 130 25.11 -16.52 -5.04
N ALA A 131 24.38 -17.30 -4.24
CA ALA A 131 23.81 -18.57 -4.64
C ALA A 131 22.42 -18.44 -5.30
N GLY A 132 21.90 -17.22 -5.42
CA GLY A 132 20.61 -16.92 -6.06
C GLY A 132 19.40 -16.92 -5.12
N PHE A 133 19.61 -16.84 -3.80
CA PHE A 133 18.56 -16.87 -2.77
C PHE A 133 18.68 -15.69 -1.81
N THR A 134 17.60 -15.27 -1.15
CA THR A 134 17.64 -14.14 -0.22
C THR A 134 17.41 -14.61 1.21
N LEU A 135 18.40 -14.43 2.09
CA LEU A 135 18.27 -14.71 3.52
C LEU A 135 17.66 -13.49 4.23
N LEU A 136 16.47 -13.64 4.79
CA LEU A 136 15.77 -12.58 5.51
C LEU A 136 16.04 -12.67 7.01
N ASP A 137 16.35 -11.53 7.61
CA ASP A 137 16.47 -11.40 9.07
C ASP A 137 15.07 -11.18 9.64
N GLU A 138 14.54 -12.15 10.39
CA GLU A 138 13.20 -12.08 11.01
C GLU A 138 13.15 -11.08 12.19
N GLU A 139 14.24 -10.39 12.51
CA GLU A 139 14.32 -9.40 13.59
C GLU A 139 13.68 -8.04 13.25
N LYS A 140 12.89 -7.87 12.18
CA LYS A 140 12.19 -6.59 11.91
C LYS A 140 10.75 -6.62 12.38
N LYS A 141 10.40 -5.72 13.31
CA LYS A 141 9.04 -5.56 13.82
C LYS A 141 8.41 -4.29 13.28
N THR A 142 7.19 -4.42 12.78
CA THR A 142 6.38 -3.29 12.34
C THR A 142 5.60 -2.73 13.53
N TYR A 143 5.77 -1.45 13.80
CA TYR A 143 5.02 -0.70 14.81
C TYR A 143 4.07 0.26 14.12
N VAL A 144 2.77 0.14 14.38
CA VAL A 144 1.78 1.15 14.01
C VAL A 144 1.56 2.07 15.20
N ILE A 145 1.83 3.35 15.03
CA ILE A 145 1.84 4.35 16.09
C ILE A 145 0.84 5.45 15.73
N ASP A 146 -0.14 5.71 16.59
CA ASP A 146 -0.98 6.91 16.52
C ASP A 146 -0.15 8.14 16.90
N VAL A 147 -0.10 9.11 16.00
CA VAL A 147 0.69 10.34 16.15
C VAL A 147 -0.23 11.55 16.21
N ASP A 148 -0.44 12.04 17.42
CA ASP A 148 -1.22 13.24 17.69
C ASP A 148 -0.42 14.51 17.38
N GLY A 149 -1.05 15.38 16.59
CA GLY A 149 -0.58 16.75 16.35
C GLY A 149 0.02 17.03 14.98
N MET A 150 0.02 16.06 14.07
CA MET A 150 0.34 16.30 12.68
C MET A 150 -0.81 17.04 12.00
N THR A 151 -0.56 18.24 11.49
CA THR A 151 -1.62 19.07 10.87
C THR A 151 -1.33 19.51 9.44
N CYS A 152 -0.19 19.16 8.88
CA CYS A 152 0.14 19.45 7.49
C CYS A 152 1.17 18.47 6.94
N SER A 153 1.37 18.47 5.62
CA SER A 153 2.28 17.54 4.96
C SER A 153 3.74 17.75 5.41
N SER A 154 4.13 19.00 5.69
CA SER A 154 5.46 19.31 6.25
C SER A 154 5.66 18.73 7.66
N CYS A 155 4.60 18.61 8.48
CA CYS A 155 4.68 17.89 9.75
C CYS A 155 5.00 16.41 9.53
N SER A 156 4.26 15.76 8.61
CA SER A 156 4.49 14.34 8.28
C SER A 156 5.90 14.11 7.72
N ALA A 157 6.36 14.99 6.83
CA ALA A 157 7.67 14.89 6.21
C ALA A 157 8.82 15.17 7.20
N ALA A 158 8.62 16.08 8.15
CA ALA A 158 9.58 16.34 9.22
C ALA A 158 9.72 15.12 10.13
N LEU A 159 8.60 14.51 10.53
CA LEU A 159 8.59 13.31 11.36
C LEU A 159 9.21 12.11 10.63
N GLU A 160 8.82 11.88 9.37
CA GLU A 160 9.35 10.80 8.54
C GLU A 160 10.87 10.93 8.36
N ARG A 161 11.39 12.14 8.10
CA ARG A 161 12.83 12.39 8.03
C ARG A 161 13.54 12.18 9.36
N ALA A 162 12.90 12.51 10.48
CA ALA A 162 13.49 12.32 11.80
C ALA A 162 13.60 10.83 12.13
N LEU A 163 12.53 10.05 11.91
CA LEU A 163 12.51 8.61 12.14
C LEU A 163 13.45 7.87 11.17
N LYS A 164 13.45 8.21 9.88
CA LYS A 164 14.29 7.55 8.87
C LYS A 164 15.80 7.78 9.06
N LYS A 165 16.20 8.83 9.78
CA LYS A 165 17.61 9.10 10.10
C LYS A 165 18.12 8.26 11.26
N THR A 166 17.24 7.62 12.01
CA THR A 166 17.61 6.86 13.20
C THR A 166 18.14 5.48 12.82
N VAL A 167 19.29 5.11 13.39
CA VAL A 167 19.87 3.77 13.22
C VAL A 167 18.90 2.74 13.81
N GLY A 168 18.60 1.69 13.04
CA GLY A 168 17.67 0.65 13.46
C GLY A 168 16.28 0.70 12.83
N ILE A 169 15.94 1.79 12.13
CA ILE A 169 14.68 1.93 11.41
C ILE A 169 14.92 1.68 9.91
N SER A 170 14.24 0.68 9.33
CA SER A 170 14.39 0.32 7.90
C SER A 170 13.44 1.11 7.01
N SER A 171 12.19 1.26 7.43
CA SER A 171 11.18 1.99 6.66
C SER A 171 10.25 2.76 7.60
N VAL A 172 9.73 3.89 7.10
CA VAL A 172 8.79 4.75 7.81
C VAL A 172 7.77 5.24 6.80
N ALA A 173 6.50 5.03 7.09
CA ALA A 173 5.39 5.60 6.35
C ALA A 173 4.50 6.39 7.31
N VAL A 174 4.31 7.68 7.07
CA VAL A 174 3.47 8.54 7.90
C VAL A 174 2.21 8.92 7.12
N ASN A 175 1.06 8.50 7.62
CA ASN A 175 -0.24 8.80 7.04
C ASN A 175 -0.91 9.95 7.82
N LEU A 176 -0.97 11.13 7.18
CA LEU A 176 -1.56 12.34 7.75
C LEU A 176 -3.09 12.27 7.89
N VAL A 177 -3.75 11.39 7.14
CA VAL A 177 -5.22 11.29 7.15
C VAL A 177 -5.69 10.50 8.37
N THR A 178 -5.04 9.37 8.64
CA THR A 178 -5.30 8.50 9.79
C THR A 178 -4.57 8.94 11.05
N ASN A 179 -3.65 9.90 10.94
CA ASN A 179 -2.72 10.28 12.01
C ASN A 179 -1.88 9.09 12.51
N THR A 180 -1.50 8.17 11.63
CA THR A 180 -0.68 7.00 11.98
C THR A 180 0.71 7.09 11.37
N ALA A 181 1.69 6.53 12.06
CA ALA A 181 3.04 6.28 11.55
C ALA A 181 3.31 4.78 11.65
N THR A 182 3.55 4.15 10.50
CA THR A 182 3.99 2.77 10.39
C THR A 182 5.51 2.78 10.31
N VAL A 183 6.16 2.14 11.29
CA VAL A 183 7.62 2.12 11.44
C VAL A 183 8.07 0.67 11.45
N GLU A 184 8.88 0.28 10.47
CA GLU A 184 9.61 -0.99 10.53
C GLU A 184 10.96 -0.76 11.20
N ALA A 185 11.16 -1.41 12.33
CA ALA A 185 12.38 -1.26 13.12
C ALA A 185 12.89 -2.61 13.61
N ASP A 186 14.21 -2.71 13.74
CA ASP A 186 14.89 -3.81 14.41
C ASP A 186 14.81 -3.61 15.95
N PRO A 187 14.05 -4.44 16.69
CA PRO A 187 13.88 -4.33 18.14
C PRO A 187 15.18 -4.48 18.95
N HIS A 188 16.23 -5.07 18.38
CA HIS A 188 17.53 -5.18 19.04
C HIS A 188 18.34 -3.88 18.96
N SER A 189 18.12 -3.09 17.91
CA SER A 189 18.79 -1.81 17.68
C SER A 189 18.07 -0.61 18.29
N ILE A 190 16.73 -0.60 18.28
CA ILE A 190 15.92 0.50 18.81
C ILE A 190 14.64 -0.01 19.46
N LYS A 191 14.36 0.46 20.67
CA LYS A 191 13.15 0.11 21.41
C LYS A 191 11.98 1.03 21.05
N LEU A 192 10.75 0.53 21.17
CA LEU A 192 9.53 1.33 20.97
C LEU A 192 9.53 2.62 21.79
N SER A 193 10.02 2.60 23.04
CA SER A 193 10.12 3.79 23.88
C SER A 193 10.99 4.89 23.27
N GLU A 194 12.07 4.52 22.58
CA GLU A 194 12.97 5.45 21.90
C GLU A 194 12.32 6.00 20.62
N ILE A 195 11.57 5.16 19.88
CA ILE A 195 10.75 5.60 18.74
C ILE A 195 9.72 6.65 19.19
N LEU A 196 9.01 6.38 20.29
CA LEU A 196 8.04 7.32 20.89
C LEU A 196 8.72 8.61 21.38
N GLU A 197 9.94 8.52 21.89
CA GLU A 197 10.72 9.69 22.32
C GLU A 197 11.19 10.54 21.13
N ILE A 198 11.55 9.95 20.00
CA ILE A 198 11.86 10.68 18.76
C ILE A 198 10.62 11.42 18.25
N ILE A 199 9.45 10.78 18.29
CA ILE A 199 8.17 11.41 17.96
C ILE A 199 7.90 12.59 18.91
N ARG A 200 8.19 12.44 20.21
CA ARG A 200 8.06 13.52 21.20
C ARG A 200 9.02 14.68 20.94
N ASN A 201 10.28 14.39 20.62
CA ASN A 201 11.32 15.38 20.37
C ASN A 201 11.07 16.19 19.09
N THR A 202 10.32 15.62 18.14
CA THR A 202 9.86 16.35 16.95
C THR A 202 8.63 17.22 17.19
N GLY A 203 8.07 17.22 18.41
CA GLY A 203 6.93 18.05 18.82
C GLY A 203 5.56 17.37 18.69
N TYR A 204 5.53 16.06 18.50
CA TYR A 204 4.30 15.26 18.36
C TYR A 204 4.10 14.33 19.57
N GLN A 205 2.94 13.68 19.68
CA GLN A 205 2.72 12.65 20.70
C GLN A 205 2.44 11.32 20.02
N GLY A 206 3.28 10.31 20.26
CA GLY A 206 3.07 8.95 19.75
C GLY A 206 2.42 8.05 20.80
N ARG A 207 1.51 7.17 20.38
CA ARG A 207 1.00 6.04 21.17
C ARG A 207 0.92 4.80 20.28
N LEU A 208 1.14 3.62 20.85
CA LEU A 208 0.92 2.40 20.08
C LEU A 208 -0.56 2.34 19.68
N HIS A 209 -0.83 1.96 18.44
CA HIS A 209 -2.19 1.83 17.94
C HIS A 209 -2.88 0.66 18.67
N GLU A 210 -3.88 0.97 19.48
CA GLU A 210 -4.73 0.00 20.16
C GLU A 210 -6.19 0.32 19.79
N GLU A 211 -6.94 -0.66 19.29
CA GLU A 211 -8.38 -0.54 19.06
C GLU A 211 -9.11 -0.48 20.42
N THR A 212 -9.28 0.72 20.98
CA THR A 212 -10.07 0.90 22.21
C THR A 212 -11.26 1.81 21.99
N GLN A 213 -12.42 1.37 22.50
CA GLN A 213 -13.72 2.07 22.48
C GLN A 213 -13.75 3.41 23.26
N GLU A 214 -12.66 3.84 23.91
CA GLU A 214 -12.57 5.11 24.64
C GLU A 214 -12.62 6.38 23.75
N ALA A 215 -12.65 6.21 22.43
CA ALA A 215 -12.61 7.30 21.46
C ALA A 215 -13.88 8.16 21.39
N GLU A 216 -15.03 7.73 21.92
CA GLU A 216 -16.29 8.50 21.82
C GLU A 216 -16.43 9.63 22.86
N VAL A 217 -16.03 9.40 24.12
CA VAL A 217 -16.20 10.40 25.21
C VAL A 217 -15.26 11.61 25.05
N LYS A 218 -14.05 11.42 24.48
CA LYS A 218 -13.13 12.53 24.18
C LYS A 218 -13.63 13.47 23.07
N LYS A 219 -14.48 12.99 22.15
CA LYS A 219 -14.92 13.75 20.95
C LYS A 219 -15.92 14.86 21.26
N ASP A 220 -16.72 14.71 22.32
CA ASP A 220 -17.70 15.74 22.69
C ASP A 220 -17.03 16.92 23.42
N TYR A 221 -16.00 16.64 24.21
CA TYR A 221 -15.21 17.68 24.87
C TYR A 221 -14.50 18.60 23.86
N GLU A 222 -13.92 18.06 22.79
CA GLU A 222 -13.26 18.86 21.76
C GLU A 222 -14.22 19.75 20.96
N ARG A 223 -15.43 19.25 20.64
CA ARG A 223 -16.46 20.05 19.97
C ARG A 223 -16.89 21.23 20.84
N VAL A 224 -17.24 20.96 22.10
CA VAL A 224 -17.63 22.00 23.07
C VAL A 224 -16.52 23.03 23.22
N LYS A 225 -15.27 22.60 23.30
CA LYS A 225 -14.10 23.49 23.36
C LYS A 225 -14.03 24.44 22.17
N ILE A 226 -14.18 23.95 20.93
CA ILE A 226 -14.08 24.79 19.71
C ILE A 226 -15.20 25.82 19.66
N TYR A 227 -16.45 25.41 19.90
CA TYR A 227 -17.58 26.34 19.92
C TYR A 227 -17.44 27.38 21.04
N THR A 228 -16.92 26.98 22.21
CA THR A 228 -16.64 27.91 23.30
C THR A 228 -15.56 28.93 22.90
N THR A 229 -14.46 28.50 22.27
CA THR A 229 -13.42 29.40 21.75
C THR A 229 -14.00 30.39 20.72
N LEU A 230 -14.88 29.93 19.82
CA LEU A 230 -15.53 30.80 18.82
C LEU A 230 -16.46 31.83 19.44
N VAL A 231 -17.27 31.45 20.42
CA VAL A 231 -18.15 32.39 21.14
C VAL A 231 -17.32 33.44 21.86
N LEU A 232 -16.28 33.02 22.58
CA LEU A 232 -15.36 33.96 23.25
C LEU A 232 -14.67 34.88 22.24
N ALA A 233 -14.23 34.35 21.11
CA ALA A 233 -13.61 35.15 20.05
C ALA A 233 -14.58 36.14 19.41
N PHE A 234 -15.85 35.78 19.25
CA PHE A 234 -16.89 36.70 18.75
C PHE A 234 -17.12 37.86 19.73
N VAL A 235 -17.21 37.56 21.03
CA VAL A 235 -17.32 38.60 22.08
C VAL A 235 -16.09 39.49 22.08
N LEU A 236 -14.89 38.90 22.00
CA LEU A 236 -13.64 39.64 21.93
C LEU A 236 -13.55 40.51 20.66
N LEU A 237 -13.98 40.00 19.51
CA LEU A 237 -14.02 40.74 18.24
C LEU A 237 -14.98 41.93 18.34
N TYR A 238 -16.17 41.73 18.92
CA TYR A 238 -17.16 42.80 19.11
C TYR A 238 -16.59 43.94 19.96
N ILE A 239 -15.94 43.60 21.07
CA ILE A 239 -15.32 44.58 21.97
C ILE A 239 -14.12 45.25 21.28
N GLY A 240 -13.20 44.46 20.69
CA GLY A 240 -11.98 44.94 20.05
C GLY A 240 -12.23 45.86 18.85
N MET A 241 -13.21 45.52 18.00
CA MET A 241 -13.51 46.31 16.79
C MET A 241 -14.34 47.58 17.04
N SER A 242 -14.84 47.78 18.26
CA SER A 242 -15.70 48.93 18.62
C SER A 242 -15.09 50.30 18.31
N HIS A 243 -13.76 50.43 18.35
CA HIS A 243 -13.03 51.67 18.12
C HIS A 243 -12.42 51.78 16.70
N MET A 244 -12.47 50.73 15.88
CA MET A 244 -11.84 50.67 14.55
C MET A 244 -12.81 50.93 13.38
N LEU A 245 -14.12 50.81 13.59
CA LEU A 245 -15.15 50.82 12.52
C LEU A 245 -15.62 52.22 12.09
N GLY A 246 -14.77 53.25 12.22
CA GLY A 246 -15.02 54.60 11.71
C GLY A 246 -16.41 55.15 12.06
N ASN A 247 -17.31 55.21 11.07
CA ASN A 247 -18.66 55.79 11.18
C ASN A 247 -19.70 54.90 11.90
N ILE A 248 -19.38 53.65 12.21
CA ILE A 248 -20.28 52.72 12.90
C ILE A 248 -19.79 52.54 14.33
N ARG A 249 -20.38 53.29 15.26
CA ARG A 249 -20.11 53.13 16.70
C ARG A 249 -20.93 51.96 17.23
N LEU A 250 -20.26 50.86 17.57
CA LEU A 250 -20.91 49.75 18.26
C LEU A 250 -21.25 50.19 19.70
N PRO A 251 -22.49 50.00 20.18
CA PRO A 251 -22.88 50.43 21.51
C PRO A 251 -22.15 49.60 22.56
N LEU A 252 -21.28 50.25 23.34
CA LEU A 252 -20.62 49.66 24.50
C LEU A 252 -21.17 50.30 25.78
N PRO A 253 -21.45 49.51 26.83
CA PRO A 253 -21.74 50.04 28.16
C PRO A 253 -20.62 50.98 28.65
N ASP A 254 -20.97 52.05 29.36
CA ASP A 254 -20.03 53.07 29.85
C ASP A 254 -18.87 52.49 30.68
N ILE A 255 -19.11 51.37 31.37
CA ILE A 255 -18.14 50.67 32.22
C ILE A 255 -16.95 50.12 31.40
N ILE A 256 -17.18 49.84 30.11
CA ILE A 256 -16.21 49.22 29.19
C ILE A 256 -15.90 50.11 27.98
N HIS A 257 -16.37 51.35 27.98
CA HIS A 257 -16.20 52.25 26.85
C HIS A 257 -14.73 52.75 26.79
N TYR A 258 -14.15 52.71 25.59
CA TYR A 258 -12.72 52.97 25.37
C TYR A 258 -12.30 54.41 25.73
N ASP A 259 -13.18 55.39 25.55
CA ASP A 259 -12.90 56.81 25.91
C ASP A 259 -13.04 57.11 27.42
N THR A 260 -13.97 56.47 28.13
CA THR A 260 -14.28 56.80 29.53
C THR A 260 -13.58 55.89 30.53
N HIS A 261 -13.38 54.61 30.19
CA HIS A 261 -12.73 53.61 31.03
C HIS A 261 -11.73 52.75 30.22
N PRO A 262 -10.65 53.34 29.67
CA PRO A 262 -9.70 52.67 28.80
C PRO A 262 -9.02 51.45 29.44
N PHE A 263 -8.79 51.48 30.76
CA PHE A 263 -8.22 50.35 31.49
C PHE A 263 -9.17 49.14 31.51
N ASN A 264 -10.46 49.35 31.83
CA ASN A 264 -11.45 48.26 31.88
C ASN A 264 -11.63 47.62 30.50
N PHE A 265 -11.65 48.45 29.44
CA PHE A 265 -11.70 48.00 28.07
C PHE A 265 -10.51 47.09 27.73
N ALA A 266 -9.28 47.52 28.02
CA ALA A 266 -8.07 46.75 27.76
C ALA A 266 -7.99 45.46 28.62
N PHE A 267 -8.39 45.53 29.88
CA PHE A 267 -8.35 44.41 30.82
C PHE A 267 -9.33 43.30 30.45
N ILE A 268 -10.55 43.63 30.03
CA ILE A 268 -11.53 42.63 29.57
C ILE A 268 -11.03 41.91 28.33
N GLN A 269 -10.47 42.65 27.37
CA GLN A 269 -9.86 42.04 26.19
C GLN A 269 -8.69 41.12 26.56
N PHE A 270 -7.84 41.52 27.51
CA PHE A 270 -6.76 40.68 28.02
C PHE A 270 -7.30 39.37 28.62
N VAL A 271 -8.32 39.42 29.47
CA VAL A 271 -8.91 38.21 30.08
C VAL A 271 -9.49 37.28 29.00
N LEU A 272 -10.27 37.82 28.07
CA LEU A 272 -10.87 37.04 26.97
C LEU A 272 -9.81 36.44 26.05
N ALA A 273 -8.82 37.23 25.64
CA ALA A 273 -7.71 36.74 24.82
C ALA A 273 -6.91 35.67 25.55
N THR A 274 -6.61 35.86 26.83
CA THR A 274 -5.91 34.84 27.66
C THR A 274 -6.68 33.53 27.68
N LEU A 275 -8.00 33.56 27.91
CA LEU A 275 -8.84 32.36 27.92
C LEU A 275 -8.80 31.64 26.55
N ILE A 276 -8.91 32.40 25.46
CA ILE A 276 -8.83 31.84 24.10
C ILE A 276 -7.45 31.21 23.85
N LEU A 277 -6.36 31.89 24.21
CA LEU A 277 -5.01 31.38 24.03
C LEU A 277 -4.74 30.13 24.89
N LEU A 278 -5.32 30.04 26.09
CA LEU A 278 -5.25 28.83 26.93
C LEU A 278 -5.98 27.65 26.29
N LEU A 279 -7.18 27.88 25.74
CA LEU A 279 -7.89 26.86 24.96
C LEU A 279 -7.07 26.46 23.71
N GLY A 280 -6.38 27.43 23.10
CA GLY A 280 -5.48 27.28 21.96
C GLY A 280 -4.04 26.85 22.29
N ARG A 281 -3.70 26.49 23.54
CA ARG A 281 -2.30 26.33 24.01
C ARG A 281 -1.42 25.42 23.15
N HIS A 282 -2.02 24.44 22.49
CA HIS A 282 -1.32 23.47 21.64
C HIS A 282 -0.60 24.11 20.45
N PHE A 283 -1.14 25.22 19.89
CA PHE A 283 -0.47 25.97 18.83
C PHE A 283 0.86 26.54 19.31
N PHE A 284 0.91 27.03 20.55
CA PHE A 284 2.12 27.61 21.13
C PHE A 284 3.15 26.53 21.50
N THR A 285 2.72 25.47 22.19
CA THR A 285 3.65 24.39 22.59
C THR A 285 4.30 23.74 21.37
N ARG A 286 3.50 23.39 20.35
CA ARG A 286 4.00 22.77 19.12
C ARG A 286 4.75 23.76 18.24
N GLY A 287 4.22 24.97 18.07
CA GLY A 287 4.79 26.00 17.20
C GLY A 287 6.18 26.45 17.62
N PHE A 288 6.39 26.68 18.93
CA PHE A 288 7.70 27.04 19.45
C PHE A 288 8.68 25.86 19.42
N GLN A 289 8.24 24.65 19.78
CA GLN A 289 9.06 23.45 19.64
C GLN A 289 9.54 23.27 18.19
N ALA A 290 8.64 23.34 17.22
CA ALA A 290 8.97 23.20 15.80
C ALA A 290 9.97 24.28 15.32
N LEU A 291 9.85 25.51 15.82
CA LEU A 291 10.78 26.59 15.52
C LEU A 291 12.20 26.29 16.06
N PHE A 292 12.32 25.90 17.33
CA PHE A 292 13.61 25.59 17.95
C PHE A 292 14.29 24.38 17.31
N HIS A 293 13.52 23.41 16.81
CA HIS A 293 14.02 22.24 16.08
C HIS A 293 14.26 22.50 14.58
N LYS A 294 14.23 23.75 14.12
CA LYS A 294 14.47 24.14 12.71
C LYS A 294 13.52 23.49 11.70
N ALA A 295 12.31 23.16 12.11
CA ALA A 295 11.26 22.59 11.27
C ALA A 295 9.97 23.44 11.36
N PRO A 296 10.02 24.74 11.02
CA PRO A 296 8.88 25.64 11.18
C PRO A 296 7.68 25.16 10.35
N ASN A 297 6.50 25.22 10.96
CA ASN A 297 5.25 24.75 10.36
C ASN A 297 4.11 25.76 10.58
N MET A 298 2.86 25.38 10.28
CA MET A 298 1.68 26.21 10.51
C MET A 298 1.58 26.72 11.96
N ASP A 299 1.79 25.82 12.94
CA ASP A 299 1.66 26.17 14.35
C ASP A 299 2.72 27.19 14.74
N THR A 300 3.91 27.15 14.11
CA THR A 300 4.94 28.18 14.27
C THR A 300 4.47 29.56 13.80
N LEU A 301 3.84 29.66 12.62
CA LEU A 301 3.33 30.94 12.10
C LEU A 301 2.27 31.54 13.03
N VAL A 302 1.35 30.72 13.51
CA VAL A 302 0.30 31.14 14.46
C VAL A 302 0.90 31.54 15.80
N ALA A 303 1.80 30.72 16.37
CA ALA A 303 2.43 30.98 17.66
C ALA A 303 3.24 32.28 17.65
N VAL A 304 4.04 32.52 16.60
CA VAL A 304 4.84 33.74 16.47
C VAL A 304 3.94 34.94 16.23
N GLY A 305 3.02 34.88 15.25
CA GLY A 305 2.15 36.02 14.93
C GLY A 305 1.23 36.43 16.08
N THR A 306 0.46 35.48 16.63
CA THR A 306 -0.49 35.77 17.73
C THR A 306 0.22 36.01 19.06
N GLY A 307 1.36 35.35 19.29
CA GLY A 307 2.20 35.60 20.46
C GLY A 307 2.79 37.02 20.47
N SER A 308 3.30 37.50 19.33
CA SER A 308 3.79 38.87 19.18
C SER A 308 2.69 39.90 19.39
N ALA A 309 1.50 39.70 18.79
CA ALA A 309 0.34 40.58 18.98
C ALA A 309 -0.11 40.63 20.46
N TYR A 310 -0.13 39.49 21.14
CA TYR A 310 -0.51 39.38 22.53
C TYR A 310 0.50 40.08 23.47
N LEU A 311 1.80 39.85 23.27
CA LEU A 311 2.85 40.47 24.09
C LEU A 311 2.87 42.00 23.93
N TYR A 312 2.67 42.50 22.71
CA TYR A 312 2.56 43.94 22.47
C TYR A 312 1.32 44.53 23.15
N SER A 313 0.17 43.86 23.06
CA SER A 313 -1.06 44.30 23.73
C SER A 313 -0.93 44.31 25.25
N LEU A 314 -0.15 43.37 25.81
CA LEU A 314 0.18 43.34 27.24
C LEU A 314 1.05 44.53 27.66
N TYR A 315 2.01 44.92 26.82
CA TYR A 315 2.78 46.15 27.01
C TYR A 315 1.89 47.40 26.96
N SER A 316 1.00 47.49 25.97
CA SER A 316 0.03 48.60 25.86
C SER A 316 -0.88 48.67 27.09
N LEU A 317 -1.35 47.54 27.61
CA LEU A 317 -2.14 47.48 28.86
C LEU A 317 -1.36 48.05 30.05
N PHE A 318 -0.07 47.73 30.18
CA PHE A 318 0.77 48.28 31.23
C PHE A 318 1.03 49.78 31.05
N SER A 319 1.16 50.26 29.81
CA SER A 319 1.30 51.69 29.50
C SER A 319 0.04 52.49 29.88
N ILE A 320 -1.15 51.92 29.64
CA ILE A 320 -2.44 52.51 30.08
C ILE A 320 -2.49 52.60 31.60
N LEU A 321 -2.02 51.57 32.31
CA LEU A 321 -1.95 51.57 33.78
C LEU A 321 -1.02 52.67 34.32
N GLN A 322 0.04 53.01 33.57
CA GLN A 322 0.95 54.12 33.88
C GLN A 322 0.41 55.52 33.49
N GLY A 323 -0.81 55.59 32.93
CA GLY A 323 -1.48 56.85 32.61
C GLY A 323 -1.42 57.27 31.14
N ASN A 324 -0.84 56.47 30.24
CA ASN A 324 -0.86 56.76 28.81
C ASN A 324 -2.16 56.27 28.15
N MET A 325 -3.20 57.09 28.23
CA MET A 325 -4.55 56.73 27.76
C MET A 325 -4.66 56.55 26.24
N HIS A 326 -3.72 57.10 25.44
CA HIS A 326 -3.72 56.93 23.99
C HIS A 326 -3.31 55.53 23.53
N ALA A 327 -2.65 54.74 24.41
CA ALA A 327 -2.27 53.36 24.10
C ALA A 327 -3.48 52.41 23.97
N VAL A 328 -4.70 52.86 24.29
CA VAL A 328 -5.94 52.07 24.13
C VAL A 328 -6.25 51.74 22.66
N HIS A 329 -5.78 52.55 21.72
CA HIS A 329 -5.96 52.34 20.28
C HIS A 329 -4.89 51.41 19.67
N SER A 330 -3.92 50.98 20.47
CA SER A 330 -2.81 50.11 20.08
C SER A 330 -2.94 48.71 20.69
N LEU A 331 -4.18 48.23 20.85
CA LEU A 331 -4.49 46.90 21.38
C LEU A 331 -4.77 45.94 20.21
N TYR A 332 -4.21 44.73 20.32
CA TYR A 332 -4.32 43.63 19.34
C TYR A 332 -4.72 42.32 20.00
N PHE A 333 -5.35 42.40 21.19
CA PHE A 333 -5.86 41.23 21.89
C PHE A 333 -6.90 40.52 21.03
N GLU A 334 -7.72 41.26 20.27
CA GLU A 334 -8.68 40.72 19.32
C GLU A 334 -8.00 39.97 18.17
N SER A 335 -6.95 40.54 17.58
CA SER A 335 -6.18 39.88 16.53
C SER A 335 -5.53 38.59 17.04
N ALA A 336 -4.95 38.59 18.24
CA ALA A 336 -4.36 37.40 18.83
C ALA A 336 -5.40 36.29 19.09
N GLY A 337 -6.54 36.62 19.72
CA GLY A 337 -7.57 35.65 20.08
C GLY A 337 -8.37 35.14 18.87
N VAL A 338 -8.81 36.04 17.99
CA VAL A 338 -9.66 35.69 16.85
C VAL A 338 -8.92 34.83 15.84
N VAL A 339 -7.63 35.11 15.57
CA VAL A 339 -6.81 34.28 14.69
C VAL A 339 -6.71 32.85 15.23
N VAL A 340 -6.41 32.68 16.54
CA VAL A 340 -6.36 31.34 17.16
C VAL A 340 -7.70 30.62 17.01
N ALA A 341 -8.81 31.31 17.27
CA ALA A 341 -10.14 30.73 17.16
C ALA A 341 -10.51 30.31 15.74
N LEU A 342 -10.24 31.17 14.75
CA LEU A 342 -10.52 30.89 13.33
C LEU A 342 -9.64 29.77 12.78
N VAL A 343 -8.36 29.72 13.14
CA VAL A 343 -7.48 28.61 12.75
C VAL A 343 -7.93 27.31 13.40
N GLN A 344 -8.32 27.34 14.67
CA GLN A 344 -8.86 26.17 15.37
C GLN A 344 -10.16 25.67 14.72
N PHE A 345 -11.04 26.58 14.33
CA PHE A 345 -12.26 26.25 13.59
C PHE A 345 -11.96 25.72 12.19
N GLY A 346 -10.99 26.30 11.47
CA GLY A 346 -10.51 25.80 10.19
C GLY A 346 -10.02 24.35 10.27
N LYS A 347 -9.19 24.03 11.28
CA LYS A 347 -8.73 22.66 11.56
C LYS A 347 -9.90 21.71 11.91
N HIS A 348 -10.94 22.22 12.58
CA HIS A 348 -12.15 21.45 12.86
C HIS A 348 -12.95 21.12 11.61
N LEU A 349 -13.19 22.11 10.73
CA LEU A 349 -13.84 21.91 9.44
C LEU A 349 -13.06 20.93 8.57
N GLU A 350 -11.74 21.02 8.59
CA GLU A 350 -10.82 20.07 7.97
C GLU A 350 -11.01 18.65 8.55
N SER A 351 -11.06 18.47 9.87
CA SER A 351 -11.25 17.15 10.49
C SER A 351 -12.59 16.51 10.13
N ILE A 352 -13.69 17.28 10.16
CA ILE A 352 -15.02 16.81 9.72
C ILE A 352 -14.97 16.37 8.26
N SER A 353 -14.31 17.17 7.43
CA SER A 353 -14.13 16.93 6.01
C SER A 353 -13.31 15.68 5.71
N LYS A 354 -12.22 15.44 6.44
CA LYS A 354 -11.42 14.21 6.37
C LYS A 354 -12.27 12.99 6.72
N LYS A 355 -13.03 13.03 7.82
CA LYS A 355 -13.91 11.93 8.25
C LYS A 355 -14.92 11.52 7.18
N LYS A 356 -15.54 12.48 6.49
CA LYS A 356 -16.44 12.20 5.36
C LYS A 356 -15.74 11.51 4.20
N SER A 357 -14.45 11.77 4.03
CA SER A 357 -13.64 11.21 2.95
C SER A 357 -13.11 9.81 3.29
N THR A 358 -12.96 9.46 4.57
CA THR A 358 -12.65 8.09 5.05
C THR A 358 -13.84 7.13 4.96
N GLY A 359 -15.06 7.66 4.76
CA GLY A 359 -16.28 6.86 4.76
C GLY A 359 -16.35 5.75 3.71
N ALA A 360 -15.57 5.84 2.62
CA ALA A 360 -15.49 4.77 1.62
C ALA A 360 -14.80 3.50 2.16
N ILE A 361 -13.76 3.65 2.99
CA ILE A 361 -13.12 2.51 3.68
C ILE A 361 -14.03 2.03 4.80
N SER A 362 -14.63 2.93 5.58
CA SER A 362 -15.57 2.53 6.63
C SER A 362 -16.75 1.73 6.06
N ALA A 363 -17.19 2.04 4.84
CA ALA A 363 -18.20 1.24 4.15
C ALA A 363 -17.72 -0.19 3.84
N LEU A 364 -16.45 -0.37 3.44
CA LEU A 364 -15.85 -1.70 3.24
C LEU A 364 -15.72 -2.48 4.56
N LEU A 365 -15.30 -1.81 5.64
CA LEU A 365 -15.19 -2.43 6.97
C LEU A 365 -16.56 -2.86 7.52
N GLN A 366 -17.63 -2.10 7.21
CA GLN A 366 -19.00 -2.46 7.59
C GLN A 366 -19.54 -3.69 6.86
N LEU A 367 -18.90 -4.14 5.78
CA LEU A 367 -19.29 -5.38 5.08
C LEU A 367 -18.83 -6.64 5.81
N ARG A 368 -17.85 -6.53 6.73
CA ARG A 368 -17.35 -7.69 7.48
C ARG A 368 -18.35 -8.08 8.57
N PRO A 369 -18.92 -9.29 8.54
CA PRO A 369 -19.81 -9.75 9.60
C PRO A 369 -19.00 -10.02 10.86
N THR A 370 -19.57 -9.70 12.03
CA THR A 370 -18.94 -10.00 13.33
C THR A 370 -19.24 -11.43 13.80
N THR A 371 -20.27 -12.07 13.26
CA THR A 371 -20.69 -13.42 13.65
C THR A 371 -21.00 -14.29 12.43
N ALA A 372 -20.82 -15.60 12.56
CA ALA A 372 -21.18 -16.58 11.54
C ALA A 372 -21.94 -17.77 12.17
N THR A 373 -22.72 -18.50 11.36
CA THR A 373 -23.43 -19.70 11.80
C THR A 373 -22.69 -20.96 11.33
N LEU A 374 -22.05 -21.67 12.26
CA LEU A 374 -21.37 -22.93 12.03
C LEU A 374 -22.36 -24.11 12.09
N LEU A 375 -22.24 -25.04 11.15
CA LEU A 375 -22.99 -26.30 11.14
C LEU A 375 -22.12 -27.42 11.73
N ARG A 376 -22.37 -27.80 12.99
CA ARG A 376 -21.65 -28.88 13.67
C ARG A 376 -22.65 -29.96 14.10
N ASP A 377 -22.42 -31.21 13.70
CA ASP A 377 -23.27 -32.37 14.01
C ASP A 377 -24.77 -32.16 13.65
N GLY A 378 -25.03 -31.46 12.54
CA GLY A 378 -26.38 -31.14 12.08
C GLY A 378 -27.10 -30.05 12.88
N LYS A 379 -26.40 -29.36 13.80
CA LYS A 379 -26.92 -28.23 14.57
C LYS A 379 -26.23 -26.93 14.15
N GLU A 380 -27.02 -25.87 14.06
CA GLU A 380 -26.55 -24.50 13.80
C GLU A 380 -26.09 -23.84 15.11
N VAL A 381 -24.84 -23.40 15.16
CA VAL A 381 -24.23 -22.72 16.31
C VAL A 381 -23.66 -21.38 15.83
N VAL A 382 -24.05 -20.28 16.47
CA VAL A 382 -23.51 -18.96 16.16
C VAL A 382 -22.17 -18.79 16.86
N ILE A 383 -21.13 -18.46 16.10
CA ILE A 383 -19.75 -18.21 16.56
C ILE A 383 -19.30 -16.80 16.14
N GLN A 384 -18.24 -16.30 16.77
CA GLN A 384 -17.59 -15.05 16.30
C GLN A 384 -16.85 -15.31 14.99
N ALA A 385 -16.74 -14.29 14.13
CA ALA A 385 -16.09 -14.43 12.84
C ALA A 385 -14.60 -14.81 12.94
N GLU A 386 -13.95 -14.46 14.06
CA GLU A 386 -12.55 -14.78 14.36
C GLU A 386 -12.35 -16.24 14.78
N GLU A 387 -13.41 -16.97 15.12
CA GLU A 387 -13.33 -18.39 15.52
C GLU A 387 -13.44 -19.36 14.32
N ILE A 388 -13.70 -18.83 13.12
CA ILE A 388 -13.89 -19.62 11.90
C ILE A 388 -12.54 -20.21 11.47
N SER A 389 -12.52 -21.51 11.18
CA SER A 389 -11.37 -22.23 10.65
C SER A 389 -11.60 -22.69 9.21
N VAL A 390 -10.50 -22.87 8.45
CA VAL A 390 -10.57 -23.44 7.09
C VAL A 390 -11.23 -24.84 7.17
N GLN A 391 -12.07 -25.15 6.17
CA GLN A 391 -12.94 -26.34 6.12
C GLN A 391 -14.15 -26.35 7.05
N ASP A 392 -14.38 -25.31 7.85
CA ASP A 392 -15.64 -25.19 8.58
C ASP A 392 -16.83 -25.07 7.62
N VAL A 393 -17.92 -25.74 7.99
CA VAL A 393 -19.17 -25.73 7.22
C VAL A 393 -20.09 -24.67 7.80
N LEU A 394 -20.38 -23.62 7.04
CA LEU A 394 -21.15 -22.47 7.48
C LEU A 394 -22.52 -22.45 6.79
N VAL A 395 -23.54 -21.99 7.52
CA VAL A 395 -24.88 -21.74 7.00
C VAL A 395 -25.07 -20.23 6.85
N VAL A 396 -25.48 -19.79 5.67
CA VAL A 396 -25.85 -18.40 5.40
C VAL A 396 -27.32 -18.35 5.04
N LYS A 397 -28.09 -17.50 5.73
CA LYS A 397 -29.53 -17.35 5.50
C LYS A 397 -29.82 -16.25 4.46
N PRO A 398 -31.02 -16.23 3.84
CA PRO A 398 -31.41 -15.14 2.96
C PRO A 398 -31.35 -13.80 3.68
N GLY A 399 -30.75 -12.80 3.03
CA GLY A 399 -30.48 -11.47 3.54
C GLY A 399 -29.22 -11.33 4.40
N GLU A 400 -28.49 -12.41 4.70
CA GLU A 400 -27.25 -12.36 5.47
C GLU A 400 -26.02 -12.11 4.58
N HIS A 401 -25.02 -11.47 5.16
CA HIS A 401 -23.70 -11.33 4.56
C HIS A 401 -22.93 -12.65 4.64
N ILE A 402 -22.18 -12.95 3.59
CA ILE A 402 -21.26 -14.08 3.57
C ILE A 402 -20.08 -13.78 4.52
N PRO A 403 -19.83 -14.60 5.56
CA PRO A 403 -18.90 -14.26 6.64
C PRO A 403 -17.43 -14.38 6.27
N VAL A 404 -17.07 -15.28 5.36
CA VAL A 404 -15.70 -15.56 4.90
C VAL A 404 -15.73 -16.06 3.47
N ASP A 405 -14.57 -16.10 2.80
CA ASP A 405 -14.48 -16.69 1.46
C ASP A 405 -14.64 -18.22 1.53
N GLY A 406 -15.41 -18.78 0.60
CA GLY A 406 -15.67 -20.21 0.60
C GLY A 406 -16.30 -20.70 -0.69
N ILE A 407 -16.68 -21.98 -0.68
CA ILE A 407 -17.29 -22.67 -1.83
C ILE A 407 -18.71 -23.08 -1.46
N LEU A 408 -19.67 -22.83 -2.36
CA LEU A 408 -21.05 -23.25 -2.19
C LEU A 408 -21.14 -24.79 -2.22
N GLN A 409 -21.49 -25.40 -1.11
CA GLN A 409 -21.61 -26.86 -0.98
C GLN A 409 -23.03 -27.34 -1.24
N GLU A 410 -24.05 -26.64 -0.73
CA GLU A 410 -25.46 -27.01 -0.95
C GLU A 410 -26.33 -25.76 -1.16
N GLY A 411 -27.23 -25.86 -2.14
CA GLY A 411 -28.20 -24.81 -2.49
C GLY A 411 -27.92 -24.12 -3.82
N HIS A 412 -28.80 -23.20 -4.18
CA HIS A 412 -28.67 -22.26 -5.28
C HIS A 412 -29.11 -20.90 -4.76
N VAL A 413 -28.34 -19.85 -5.04
CA VAL A 413 -28.60 -18.51 -4.48
C VAL A 413 -28.22 -17.43 -5.49
N ASN A 414 -28.95 -16.33 -5.47
CA ASN A 414 -28.51 -15.09 -6.11
C ASN A 414 -27.77 -14.25 -5.08
N VAL A 415 -26.51 -13.93 -5.38
CA VAL A 415 -25.63 -13.15 -4.51
C VAL A 415 -25.51 -11.73 -5.04
N ASP A 416 -25.74 -10.74 -4.19
CA ASP A 416 -25.41 -9.36 -4.47
C ASP A 416 -23.93 -9.11 -4.22
N GLU A 417 -23.16 -9.04 -5.30
CA GLU A 417 -21.73 -8.71 -5.28
C GLU A 417 -21.48 -7.23 -5.64
N SER A 418 -22.53 -6.40 -5.74
CA SER A 418 -22.48 -5.03 -6.28
C SER A 418 -21.52 -4.10 -5.54
N MET A 419 -21.25 -4.35 -4.26
CA MET A 419 -20.33 -3.51 -3.47
C MET A 419 -18.84 -3.80 -3.75
N LEU A 420 -18.52 -5.02 -4.20
CA LEU A 420 -17.14 -5.44 -4.51
C LEU A 420 -16.86 -5.40 -6.01
N THR A 421 -17.83 -5.83 -6.80
CA THR A 421 -17.71 -5.82 -8.26
C THR A 421 -18.18 -4.47 -8.79
N GLY A 422 -19.26 -3.88 -8.28
CA GLY A 422 -19.89 -2.70 -8.88
C GLY A 422 -20.97 -3.05 -9.91
N GLU A 423 -21.26 -4.34 -10.13
CA GLU A 423 -22.39 -4.77 -10.97
C GLU A 423 -23.70 -4.70 -10.19
N SER A 424 -24.70 -3.99 -10.72
CA SER A 424 -25.98 -3.79 -10.04
C SER A 424 -26.91 -5.02 -10.09
N MET A 425 -26.58 -6.02 -10.90
CA MET A 425 -27.38 -7.24 -11.07
C MET A 425 -26.82 -8.36 -10.20
N PRO A 426 -27.64 -9.03 -9.37
CA PRO A 426 -27.21 -10.18 -8.60
C PRO A 426 -26.69 -11.33 -9.47
N VAL A 427 -25.64 -12.01 -8.99
CA VAL A 427 -24.99 -13.12 -9.67
C VAL A 427 -25.54 -14.45 -9.15
N ALA A 428 -26.01 -15.32 -10.06
CA ALA A 428 -26.48 -16.65 -9.69
C ALA A 428 -25.30 -17.59 -9.39
N LYS A 429 -25.32 -18.23 -8.22
CA LYS A 429 -24.31 -19.19 -7.76
C LYS A 429 -24.89 -20.60 -7.61
N ARG A 430 -24.12 -21.58 -8.06
CA ARG A 430 -24.43 -23.02 -8.02
C ARG A 430 -23.41 -23.76 -7.16
N GLN A 431 -23.74 -24.99 -6.80
CA GLN A 431 -22.84 -25.88 -6.07
C GLN A 431 -21.47 -25.96 -6.77
N GLY A 432 -20.40 -25.73 -6.01
CA GLY A 432 -19.03 -25.63 -6.49
C GLY A 432 -18.55 -24.22 -6.82
N ASP A 433 -19.44 -23.23 -6.91
CA ASP A 433 -19.05 -21.85 -7.21
C ASP A 433 -18.46 -21.14 -5.97
N PRO A 434 -17.50 -20.22 -6.17
CA PRO A 434 -16.91 -19.44 -5.10
C PRO A 434 -17.88 -18.36 -4.58
N LEU A 435 -17.83 -18.16 -3.27
CA LEU A 435 -18.54 -17.15 -2.50
C LEU A 435 -17.53 -16.22 -1.82
N ILE A 436 -17.78 -14.93 -1.88
CA ILE A 436 -16.85 -13.88 -1.44
C ILE A 436 -17.39 -13.23 -0.16
N GLN A 437 -16.52 -13.01 0.82
CA GLN A 437 -16.83 -12.34 2.08
C GLN A 437 -17.47 -10.96 1.86
N GLY A 438 -18.50 -10.64 2.64
CA GLY A 438 -19.18 -9.35 2.66
C GLY A 438 -20.25 -9.17 1.58
N THR A 439 -20.34 -10.06 0.60
CA THR A 439 -21.45 -10.12 -0.36
C THR A 439 -22.74 -10.61 0.32
N ILE A 440 -23.91 -10.36 -0.27
CA ILE A 440 -25.21 -10.65 0.37
C ILE A 440 -25.90 -11.80 -0.36
N ALA A 441 -26.26 -12.87 0.36
CA ALA A 441 -27.13 -13.92 -0.15
C ALA A 441 -28.58 -13.42 -0.17
N LEU A 442 -29.24 -13.28 -1.32
CA LEU A 442 -30.53 -12.58 -1.39
C LEU A 442 -31.73 -13.47 -1.05
N ASP A 443 -31.79 -14.67 -1.61
CA ASP A 443 -33.06 -15.39 -1.78
C ASP A 443 -33.06 -16.86 -1.33
N ALA A 444 -31.93 -17.40 -0.85
CA ALA A 444 -31.85 -18.79 -0.42
C ALA A 444 -30.94 -19.01 0.80
N ARG A 445 -31.31 -20.01 1.61
CA ARG A 445 -30.42 -20.57 2.64
C ARG A 445 -29.41 -21.48 1.93
N ILE A 446 -28.13 -21.24 2.18
CA ILE A 446 -27.02 -22.00 1.58
C ILE A 446 -26.12 -22.60 2.64
N VAL A 447 -25.43 -23.66 2.25
CA VAL A 447 -24.34 -24.27 3.03
C VAL A 447 -23.06 -24.08 2.25
N MET A 448 -22.04 -23.51 2.90
CA MET A 448 -20.73 -23.26 2.29
C MET A 448 -19.61 -23.87 3.13
N VAL A 449 -18.51 -24.21 2.46
CA VAL A 449 -17.27 -24.62 3.13
C VAL A 449 -16.28 -23.47 3.10
N CYS A 450 -15.72 -23.13 4.25
CA CYS A 450 -14.71 -22.09 4.38
C CYS A 450 -13.43 -22.47 3.63
N ASN A 451 -12.96 -21.58 2.75
CA ASN A 451 -11.74 -21.76 1.97
C ASN A 451 -10.57 -20.90 2.49
N ALA A 452 -10.87 -19.69 3.00
CA ALA A 452 -9.88 -18.77 3.56
C ALA A 452 -10.44 -18.05 4.79
N VAL A 453 -9.58 -17.75 5.77
CA VAL A 453 -9.93 -17.09 7.03
C VAL A 453 -9.07 -15.84 7.25
N GLU A 454 -9.56 -14.91 8.08
CA GLU A 454 -8.82 -13.72 8.52
C GLU A 454 -8.20 -12.89 7.38
N GLU A 455 -6.87 -12.67 7.42
CA GLU A 455 -6.12 -11.84 6.47
C GLU A 455 -6.11 -12.39 5.03
N ASP A 456 -6.42 -13.67 4.84
CA ASP A 456 -6.37 -14.32 3.53
C ASP A 456 -7.65 -14.17 2.70
N THR A 457 -8.71 -13.62 3.30
CA THR A 457 -9.97 -13.34 2.59
C THR A 457 -9.79 -12.24 1.53
N THR A 458 -10.58 -12.31 0.47
CA THR A 458 -10.55 -11.35 -0.65
C THR A 458 -10.80 -9.93 -0.15
N LEU A 459 -11.78 -9.75 0.76
CA LEU A 459 -12.07 -8.45 1.35
C LEU A 459 -10.93 -7.94 2.25
N ALA A 460 -10.28 -8.80 3.06
CA ALA A 460 -9.14 -8.39 3.87
C ALA A 460 -7.93 -7.99 3.00
N LYS A 461 -7.63 -8.76 1.95
CA LYS A 461 -6.61 -8.41 0.95
C LYS A 461 -6.92 -7.06 0.29
N ILE A 462 -8.19 -6.83 -0.07
CA ILE A 462 -8.67 -5.54 -0.60
C ILE A 462 -8.42 -4.41 0.40
N ILE A 463 -8.82 -4.56 1.67
CA ILE A 463 -8.65 -3.53 2.70
C ILE A 463 -7.17 -3.20 2.86
N ARG A 464 -6.31 -4.21 2.97
CA ARG A 464 -4.86 -4.04 3.09
C ARG A 464 -4.28 -3.32 1.88
N MET A 465 -4.68 -3.67 0.65
CA MET A 465 -4.24 -2.95 -0.55
C MET A 465 -4.67 -1.48 -0.53
N VAL A 466 -5.88 -1.17 -0.07
CA VAL A 466 -6.36 0.21 0.06
C VAL A 466 -5.57 0.98 1.14
N GLU A 467 -5.26 0.34 2.26
CA GLU A 467 -4.44 0.92 3.33
C GLU A 467 -2.99 1.17 2.88
N ASP A 468 -2.37 0.20 2.22
CA ASP A 468 -1.04 0.30 1.62
C ASP A 468 -0.98 1.46 0.62
N ALA A 469 -2.05 1.64 -0.16
CA ALA A 469 -2.16 2.71 -1.12
C ALA A 469 -2.22 4.10 -0.47
N GLN A 470 -2.78 4.20 0.73
CA GLN A 470 -2.80 5.42 1.52
C GLN A 470 -1.47 5.67 2.26
N GLY A 471 -0.78 4.61 2.66
CA GLY A 471 0.51 4.68 3.35
C GLY A 471 1.66 5.13 2.44
N LYS A 472 1.66 4.71 1.17
CA LYS A 472 2.71 5.06 0.20
C LYS A 472 2.44 6.40 -0.49
N LYS A 473 3.30 7.39 -0.23
CA LYS A 473 3.18 8.75 -0.78
C LYS A 473 3.44 8.80 -2.30
N ALA A 474 2.44 9.26 -3.05
CA ALA A 474 2.57 9.57 -4.48
C ALA A 474 3.64 10.65 -4.75
N PRO A 475 4.37 10.60 -5.88
CA PRO A 475 5.32 11.63 -6.30
C PRO A 475 4.77 13.06 -6.23
N ILE A 476 3.52 13.31 -6.64
CA ILE A 476 2.86 14.61 -6.60
C ILE A 476 2.67 15.14 -5.16
N ALA A 477 2.59 14.26 -4.15
CA ALA A 477 2.55 14.67 -2.75
C ALA A 477 3.88 15.29 -2.31
N ARG A 478 5.01 14.88 -2.91
CA ARG A 478 6.34 15.46 -2.63
C ARG A 478 6.45 16.92 -3.09
N ILE A 479 5.64 17.33 -4.07
CA ILE A 479 5.59 18.72 -4.53
C ILE A 479 5.08 19.63 -3.42
N ALA A 480 4.01 19.23 -2.71
CA ALA A 480 3.48 19.98 -1.58
C ALA A 480 4.51 20.15 -0.44
N ASP A 481 5.28 19.10 -0.16
CA ASP A 481 6.34 19.12 0.84
C ASP A 481 7.53 20.01 0.43
N ARG A 482 7.92 19.95 -0.85
CA ARG A 482 8.97 20.82 -1.40
C ARG A 482 8.53 22.28 -1.33
N ILE A 483 7.31 22.59 -1.72
CA ILE A 483 6.80 23.96 -1.67
C ILE A 483 6.78 24.45 -0.22
N SER A 484 6.24 23.67 0.73
CA SER A 484 6.19 24.06 2.14
C SER A 484 7.58 24.36 2.72
N LEU A 485 8.59 23.59 2.33
CA LEU A 485 9.98 23.75 2.80
C LEU A 485 10.57 25.12 2.43
N TYR A 486 10.27 25.64 1.24
CA TYR A 486 10.77 26.95 0.79
C TYR A 486 9.80 28.09 1.10
N PHE A 487 8.50 27.83 1.04
CA PHE A 487 7.46 28.84 1.17
C PHE A 487 7.43 29.44 2.58
N VAL A 488 7.43 28.62 3.63
CA VAL A 488 7.32 29.11 5.02
C VAL A 488 8.48 30.06 5.38
N PRO A 489 9.77 29.70 5.17
CA PRO A 489 10.87 30.63 5.43
C PRO A 489 10.81 31.89 4.56
N THR A 490 10.43 31.76 3.29
CA THR A 490 10.33 32.90 2.37
C THR A 490 9.30 33.91 2.85
N VAL A 491 8.12 33.46 3.29
CA VAL A 491 7.08 34.36 3.78
C VAL A 491 7.46 34.98 5.12
N MET A 492 8.15 34.27 6.00
CA MET A 492 8.70 34.88 7.23
C MET A 492 9.67 36.02 6.91
N VAL A 493 10.55 35.83 5.92
CA VAL A 493 11.47 36.90 5.45
C VAL A 493 10.69 38.07 4.86
N ILE A 494 9.67 37.80 4.01
CA ILE A 494 8.80 38.84 3.44
C ILE A 494 8.09 39.62 4.56
N ALA A 495 7.56 38.93 5.58
CA ALA A 495 6.89 39.56 6.71
C ALA A 495 7.84 40.50 7.47
N CYS A 496 9.07 40.05 7.75
CA CYS A 496 10.10 40.87 8.40
C CYS A 496 10.48 42.08 7.57
N ILE A 497 10.71 41.91 6.26
CA ILE A 497 11.07 43.01 5.35
C ILE A 497 9.92 44.02 5.23
N ALA A 498 8.69 43.55 5.03
CA ALA A 498 7.52 44.41 4.93
C ALA A 498 7.32 45.23 6.21
N ALA A 499 7.39 44.57 7.38
CA ALA A 499 7.31 45.25 8.67
C ALA A 499 8.42 46.30 8.85
N LEU A 500 9.66 45.97 8.47
CA LEU A 500 10.79 46.90 8.57
C LEU A 500 10.63 48.11 7.65
N LEU A 501 10.23 47.91 6.39
CA LEU A 501 10.03 49.02 5.44
C LEU A 501 8.93 49.97 5.92
N TRP A 502 7.81 49.42 6.40
CA TRP A 502 6.72 50.24 6.93
C TRP A 502 7.10 50.92 8.24
N TYR A 503 7.87 50.28 9.11
CA TYR A 503 8.39 50.91 10.32
C TYR A 503 9.29 52.11 9.99
N ILE A 504 10.21 51.96 9.03
CA ILE A 504 11.09 53.06 8.60
C ILE A 504 10.28 54.22 8.01
N SER A 505 9.25 53.93 7.20
CA SER A 505 8.44 54.95 6.52
C SER A 505 7.46 55.68 7.44
N THR A 506 6.81 54.97 8.38
CA THR A 506 5.73 55.52 9.21
C THR A 506 6.18 55.88 10.62
N GLN A 507 7.33 55.33 11.06
CA GLN A 507 7.78 55.35 12.46
C GLN A 507 6.76 54.77 13.44
N ASP A 508 5.76 54.03 12.94
CA ASP A 508 4.72 53.39 13.73
C ASP A 508 4.99 51.90 13.86
N PHE A 509 5.47 51.50 15.04
CA PHE A 509 5.70 50.10 15.38
C PHE A 509 4.41 49.28 15.34
N THR A 510 3.29 49.90 15.70
CA THR A 510 1.96 49.30 15.76
C THR A 510 1.50 48.85 14.38
N PHE A 511 1.67 49.75 13.41
CA PHE A 511 1.35 49.52 12.01
C PHE A 511 2.24 48.43 11.40
N ALA A 512 3.56 48.49 11.67
CA ALA A 512 4.52 47.47 11.23
C ALA A 512 4.20 46.07 11.81
N LEU A 513 3.83 45.99 13.09
CA LEU A 513 3.42 44.74 13.74
C LEU A 513 2.13 44.17 13.13
N THR A 514 1.16 45.04 12.80
CA THR A 514 -0.07 44.63 12.12
C THR A 514 0.22 43.97 10.76
N ILE A 515 1.11 44.57 9.97
CA ILE A 515 1.56 44.02 8.68
C ILE A 515 2.28 42.70 8.87
N PHE A 516 3.21 42.63 9.84
CA PHE A 516 3.93 41.41 10.18
C PHE A 516 2.96 40.25 10.45
N VAL A 517 2.02 40.46 11.38
CA VAL A 517 1.03 39.44 11.78
C VAL A 517 0.11 39.08 10.61
N SER A 518 -0.36 40.07 9.85
CA SER A 518 -1.26 39.84 8.71
C SER A 518 -0.62 39.00 7.62
N VAL A 519 0.66 39.26 7.29
CA VAL A 519 1.43 38.48 6.32
C VAL A 519 1.65 37.04 6.80
N LEU A 520 1.95 36.83 8.08
CA LEU A 520 2.15 35.48 8.63
C LEU A 520 0.83 34.67 8.64
N VAL A 521 -0.29 35.29 9.00
CA VAL A 521 -1.59 34.62 9.07
C VAL A 521 -2.11 34.24 7.69
N ILE A 522 -2.07 35.17 6.73
CA ILE A 522 -2.54 34.91 5.36
C ILE A 522 -1.68 33.91 4.62
N ALA A 523 -0.45 33.67 5.09
CA ALA A 523 0.48 32.74 4.49
C ALA A 523 0.37 31.31 5.05
N CYS A 524 -0.59 31.00 5.92
CA CYS A 524 -0.79 29.61 6.32
C CYS A 524 -1.05 28.74 5.07
N PRO A 525 -0.30 27.67 4.79
CA PRO A 525 -0.65 26.75 3.70
C PRO A 525 -1.58 25.64 4.22
N CYS A 526 -2.66 26.02 4.92
CA CYS A 526 -3.49 25.08 5.66
C CYS A 526 -4.11 23.99 4.74
N ALA A 527 -4.60 24.39 3.57
CA ALA A 527 -5.25 23.48 2.62
C ALA A 527 -4.25 22.60 1.82
N LEU A 528 -2.97 22.99 1.78
CA LEU A 528 -1.94 22.33 0.97
C LEU A 528 -1.70 20.89 1.44
N GLY A 529 -1.69 20.66 2.76
CA GLY A 529 -1.46 19.34 3.33
C GLY A 529 -2.58 18.32 3.08
N LEU A 530 -3.76 18.77 2.66
CA LEU A 530 -4.94 17.93 2.39
C LEU A 530 -5.25 17.74 0.93
N ALA A 531 -4.78 18.67 0.09
CA ALA A 531 -5.09 18.73 -1.33
C ALA A 531 -4.89 17.37 -2.02
N THR A 532 -3.74 16.75 -1.78
CA THR A 532 -3.37 15.48 -2.39
C THR A 532 -3.97 14.26 -1.67
N PRO A 533 -3.81 14.09 -0.34
CA PRO A 533 -4.30 12.89 0.33
C PRO A 533 -5.82 12.72 0.27
N THR A 534 -6.57 13.83 0.29
CA THR A 534 -8.05 13.78 0.21
C THR A 534 -8.50 13.31 -1.16
N ALA A 535 -7.89 13.81 -2.24
CA ALA A 535 -8.23 13.42 -3.60
C ALA A 535 -7.84 11.96 -3.89
N ILE A 536 -6.67 11.51 -3.41
CA ILE A 536 -6.25 10.10 -3.51
C ILE A 536 -7.23 9.21 -2.76
N MET A 537 -7.56 9.52 -1.51
CA MET A 537 -8.48 8.72 -0.69
C MET A 537 -9.89 8.61 -1.31
N VAL A 538 -10.47 9.72 -1.77
CA VAL A 538 -11.78 9.67 -2.44
C VAL A 538 -11.67 8.93 -3.78
N GLY A 539 -10.56 9.09 -4.50
CA GLY A 539 -10.27 8.40 -5.75
C GLY A 539 -10.14 6.89 -5.60
N THR A 540 -9.31 6.40 -4.69
CA THR A 540 -9.11 4.97 -4.43
C THR A 540 -10.36 4.34 -3.82
N GLY A 541 -11.06 5.03 -2.91
CA GLY A 541 -12.35 4.58 -2.41
C GLY A 541 -13.41 4.48 -3.52
N LYS A 542 -13.38 5.39 -4.50
CA LYS A 542 -14.27 5.30 -5.67
C LYS A 542 -13.85 4.20 -6.64
N ALA A 543 -12.55 3.97 -6.82
CA ALA A 543 -12.01 2.88 -7.64
C ALA A 543 -12.46 1.51 -7.08
N ALA A 544 -12.35 1.33 -5.76
CA ALA A 544 -12.79 0.11 -5.08
C ALA A 544 -14.27 -0.21 -5.31
N GLN A 545 -15.15 0.81 -5.36
CA GLN A 545 -16.57 0.62 -5.70
C GLN A 545 -16.82 0.14 -7.14
N PHE A 546 -15.86 0.31 -8.03
CA PHE A 546 -15.90 -0.23 -9.40
C PHE A 546 -15.17 -1.58 -9.52
N GLY A 547 -14.67 -2.15 -8.43
CA GLY A 547 -13.85 -3.37 -8.45
C GLY A 547 -12.41 -3.13 -8.92
N ILE A 548 -11.93 -1.89 -8.82
CA ILE A 548 -10.59 -1.45 -9.26
C ILE A 548 -9.72 -1.13 -8.03
N PHE A 549 -8.71 -1.94 -7.77
CA PHE A 549 -7.84 -1.79 -6.60
C PHE A 549 -6.49 -1.24 -7.00
N MET A 550 -6.14 -0.08 -6.45
CA MET A 550 -4.86 0.57 -6.66
C MET A 550 -3.97 0.24 -5.45
N LYS A 551 -2.78 -0.34 -5.63
CA LYS A 551 -1.88 -0.67 -4.51
C LYS A 551 -1.10 0.51 -3.96
N SER A 552 -0.95 1.58 -4.75
CA SER A 552 -0.17 2.75 -4.36
C SER A 552 -0.74 4.03 -4.93
N GLY A 553 -0.57 5.15 -4.21
CA GLY A 553 -0.83 6.47 -4.78
C GLY A 553 0.06 6.81 -5.98
N GLU A 554 1.23 6.17 -6.08
CA GLU A 554 2.13 6.27 -7.23
C GLU A 554 1.54 5.61 -8.47
N ALA A 555 1.01 4.39 -8.35
CA ALA A 555 0.30 3.70 -9.42
C ALA A 555 -0.85 4.56 -9.99
N LEU A 556 -1.63 5.18 -9.11
CA LEU A 556 -2.71 6.10 -9.52
C LEU A 556 -2.17 7.30 -10.30
N GLU A 557 -1.06 7.90 -9.87
CA GLU A 557 -0.45 9.04 -10.55
C GLU A 557 0.14 8.65 -11.91
N THR A 558 0.93 7.58 -11.96
CA THR A 558 1.56 7.07 -13.18
C THR A 558 0.50 6.63 -14.18
N ALA A 559 -0.58 6.00 -13.71
CA ALA A 559 -1.71 5.60 -14.56
C ALA A 559 -2.39 6.78 -15.26
N SER A 560 -2.32 7.98 -14.70
CA SER A 560 -2.86 9.19 -15.36
C SER A 560 -2.05 9.63 -16.58
N SER A 561 -0.76 9.23 -16.63
CA SER A 561 0.23 9.65 -17.63
C SER A 561 0.51 8.58 -18.68
N ILE A 562 -0.12 7.40 -18.58
CA ILE A 562 0.01 6.32 -19.58
C ILE A 562 -0.35 6.86 -20.97
N ASN A 563 0.52 6.54 -21.93
CA ASN A 563 0.31 6.81 -23.35
C ASN A 563 0.29 5.53 -24.20
N THR A 564 0.79 4.40 -23.68
CA THR A 564 0.76 3.10 -24.38
C THR A 564 0.23 2.01 -23.44
N ILE A 565 -0.73 1.23 -23.91
CA ILE A 565 -1.24 0.04 -23.19
C ILE A 565 -0.91 -1.20 -24.01
N VAL A 566 -0.22 -2.14 -23.36
CA VAL A 566 0.09 -3.46 -23.90
C VAL A 566 -0.90 -4.44 -23.29
N PHE A 567 -1.69 -5.09 -24.12
CA PHE A 567 -2.60 -6.16 -23.70
C PHE A 567 -1.99 -7.51 -24.02
N ASP A 568 -1.96 -8.42 -23.05
CA ASP A 568 -1.88 -9.84 -23.38
C ASP A 568 -3.12 -10.26 -24.18
N LYS A 569 -2.97 -11.23 -25.06
CA LYS A 569 -4.09 -11.72 -25.86
C LYS A 569 -5.02 -12.60 -25.02
N THR A 570 -4.47 -13.64 -24.39
CA THR A 570 -5.25 -14.75 -23.85
C THR A 570 -5.86 -14.33 -22.52
N GLY A 571 -7.17 -14.53 -22.33
CA GLY A 571 -7.87 -14.20 -21.08
C GLY A 571 -8.02 -12.69 -20.80
N THR A 572 -7.25 -11.85 -21.48
CA THR A 572 -7.33 -10.38 -21.38
C THR A 572 -8.23 -9.80 -22.49
N LEU A 573 -7.81 -9.88 -23.77
CA LEU A 573 -8.61 -9.45 -24.93
C LEU A 573 -9.68 -10.47 -25.31
N THR A 574 -9.39 -11.74 -25.04
CA THR A 574 -10.23 -12.90 -25.34
C THR A 574 -10.82 -13.50 -24.07
N ILE A 575 -11.79 -14.40 -24.21
CA ILE A 575 -12.45 -15.08 -23.09
C ILE A 575 -11.48 -16.02 -22.35
N GLY A 576 -10.38 -16.45 -22.99
CA GLY A 576 -9.42 -17.38 -22.40
C GLY A 576 -9.89 -18.84 -22.42
N LYS A 577 -11.00 -19.11 -23.13
CA LYS A 577 -11.59 -20.45 -23.30
C LYS A 577 -11.60 -20.80 -24.79
N PRO A 578 -10.55 -21.45 -25.30
CA PRO A 578 -10.50 -21.83 -26.70
C PRO A 578 -11.63 -22.84 -27.00
N VAL A 579 -12.33 -22.63 -28.11
CA VAL A 579 -13.42 -23.51 -28.55
C VAL A 579 -13.19 -23.98 -29.98
N VAL A 580 -13.58 -25.21 -30.28
CA VAL A 580 -13.58 -25.73 -31.65
C VAL A 580 -14.67 -25.00 -32.44
N THR A 581 -14.26 -24.26 -33.46
CA THR A 581 -15.14 -23.44 -34.31
C THR A 581 -15.50 -24.15 -35.60
N ASP A 582 -14.52 -24.75 -36.27
CA ASP A 582 -14.69 -25.41 -37.56
C ASP A 582 -13.95 -26.74 -37.63
N ILE A 583 -14.46 -27.66 -38.45
CA ILE A 583 -13.86 -28.97 -38.70
C ILE A 583 -13.93 -29.22 -40.20
N ALA A 584 -12.79 -29.53 -40.83
CA ALA A 584 -12.71 -29.90 -42.24
C ALA A 584 -12.13 -31.31 -42.35
N ALA A 585 -12.99 -32.25 -42.73
CA ALA A 585 -12.68 -33.66 -42.90
C ALA A 585 -13.74 -34.31 -43.82
N GLU A 586 -13.40 -35.46 -44.42
CA GLU A 586 -14.39 -36.33 -45.08
C GLU A 586 -15.46 -36.82 -44.08
N ASP A 587 -15.04 -37.12 -42.84
CA ASP A 587 -15.90 -37.49 -41.72
C ASP A 587 -15.49 -36.72 -40.46
N ALA A 588 -16.23 -35.65 -40.17
CA ALA A 588 -15.95 -34.75 -39.05
C ALA A 588 -16.09 -35.43 -37.68
N SER A 589 -17.02 -36.37 -37.53
CA SER A 589 -17.24 -37.09 -36.27
C SER A 589 -16.10 -38.06 -36.00
N LYS A 590 -15.62 -38.76 -37.04
CA LYS A 590 -14.45 -39.63 -36.95
C LYS A 590 -13.18 -38.84 -36.66
N LEU A 591 -12.96 -37.70 -37.32
CA LEU A 591 -11.81 -36.82 -37.05
C LEU A 591 -11.81 -36.34 -35.60
N LEU A 592 -12.94 -35.82 -35.12
CA LEU A 592 -13.08 -35.30 -33.76
C LEU A 592 -12.88 -36.39 -32.71
N ARG A 593 -13.39 -37.60 -32.97
CA ARG A 593 -13.17 -38.77 -32.10
C ARG A 593 -11.69 -39.14 -32.02
N ILE A 594 -10.97 -39.17 -33.14
CA ILE A 594 -9.52 -39.46 -33.17
C ILE A 594 -8.75 -38.35 -32.45
N GLY A 595 -9.05 -37.08 -32.72
CA GLY A 595 -8.45 -35.94 -32.05
C GLY A 595 -8.63 -35.99 -30.53
N ALA A 596 -9.86 -36.19 -30.06
CA ALA A 596 -10.17 -36.36 -28.65
C ALA A 596 -9.42 -37.55 -28.02
N SER A 597 -9.21 -38.62 -28.77
CA SER A 597 -8.47 -39.78 -28.28
C SER A 597 -6.96 -39.48 -28.12
N LEU A 598 -6.37 -38.76 -29.08
CA LEU A 598 -4.96 -38.32 -29.02
C LEU A 598 -4.73 -37.28 -27.91
N GLU A 599 -5.75 -36.50 -27.60
CA GLU A 599 -5.71 -35.40 -26.63
C GLU A 599 -6.16 -35.82 -25.22
N ALA A 600 -6.65 -37.05 -25.02
CA ALA A 600 -7.29 -37.51 -23.77
C ALA A 600 -6.41 -37.40 -22.50
N GLY A 601 -5.08 -37.38 -22.65
CA GLY A 601 -4.12 -37.20 -21.55
C GLY A 601 -3.50 -35.81 -21.46
N SER A 602 -3.83 -34.90 -22.38
CA SER A 602 -3.22 -33.58 -22.49
C SER A 602 -3.98 -32.56 -21.65
N ARG A 603 -3.24 -31.75 -20.88
CA ARG A 603 -3.79 -30.61 -20.13
C ARG A 603 -3.74 -29.30 -20.92
N HIS A 604 -3.36 -29.36 -22.19
CA HIS A 604 -3.23 -28.17 -23.03
C HIS A 604 -4.61 -27.55 -23.31
N PRO A 605 -4.79 -26.22 -23.29
CA PRO A 605 -6.10 -25.60 -23.54
C PRO A 605 -6.77 -26.03 -24.86
N LEU A 606 -5.98 -26.21 -25.93
CA LEU A 606 -6.48 -26.73 -27.22
C LEU A 606 -6.99 -28.19 -27.12
N ALA A 607 -6.38 -29.01 -26.27
CA ALA A 607 -6.80 -30.38 -26.01
C ALA A 607 -8.17 -30.41 -25.36
N VAL A 608 -8.35 -29.59 -24.33
CA VAL A 608 -9.61 -29.43 -23.60
C VAL A 608 -10.72 -29.00 -24.56
N ALA A 609 -10.46 -28.05 -25.44
CA ALA A 609 -11.44 -27.61 -26.46
C ALA A 609 -11.91 -28.76 -27.36
N ILE A 610 -10.99 -29.63 -27.81
CA ILE A 610 -11.30 -30.80 -28.63
C ILE A 610 -12.10 -31.85 -27.84
N LEU A 611 -11.70 -32.11 -26.59
CA LEU A 611 -12.38 -33.05 -25.69
C LEU A 611 -13.80 -32.61 -25.34
N GLU A 612 -14.00 -31.33 -25.01
CA GLU A 612 -15.31 -30.76 -24.75
C GLU A 612 -16.21 -30.86 -25.99
N LYS A 613 -15.68 -30.53 -27.18
CA LYS A 613 -16.45 -30.64 -28.42
C LYS A 613 -16.83 -32.08 -28.75
N ALA A 614 -15.95 -33.05 -28.45
CA ALA A 614 -16.26 -34.47 -28.62
C ALA A 614 -17.34 -34.93 -27.63
N LYS A 615 -17.28 -34.47 -26.39
CA LYS A 615 -18.27 -34.74 -25.34
C LYS A 615 -19.63 -34.13 -25.67
N GLU A 616 -19.69 -32.91 -26.19
CA GLU A 616 -20.92 -32.28 -26.69
C GLU A 616 -21.61 -33.07 -27.80
N ARG A 617 -20.84 -33.86 -28.57
CA ARG A 617 -21.36 -34.71 -29.66
C ARG A 617 -21.55 -36.18 -29.24
N ASP A 618 -21.48 -36.48 -27.94
CA ASP A 618 -21.57 -37.84 -27.39
C ASP A 618 -20.59 -38.84 -28.04
N LEU A 619 -19.39 -38.38 -28.40
CA LEU A 619 -18.35 -39.21 -29.00
C LEU A 619 -17.44 -39.79 -27.91
N THR A 620 -17.38 -41.12 -27.82
CA THR A 620 -16.47 -41.84 -26.93
C THR A 620 -15.07 -41.94 -27.52
N ALA A 621 -14.05 -41.48 -26.80
CA ALA A 621 -12.65 -41.63 -27.21
C ALA A 621 -12.29 -43.11 -27.43
N TYR A 622 -11.41 -43.38 -28.39
CA TYR A 622 -10.74 -44.66 -28.52
C TYR A 622 -9.70 -44.82 -27.42
N ASP A 623 -9.53 -46.04 -26.95
CA ASP A 623 -8.38 -46.42 -26.13
C ASP A 623 -7.14 -46.48 -27.04
N LEU A 624 -6.45 -45.35 -27.14
CA LEU A 624 -5.14 -45.28 -27.78
C LEU A 624 -4.10 -45.70 -26.75
N GLY A 625 -3.06 -46.40 -27.20
CA GLY A 625 -1.97 -46.84 -26.34
C GLY A 625 -1.12 -45.68 -25.81
N ARG A 626 0.21 -45.82 -25.83
CA ARG A 626 1.10 -44.78 -25.32
C ARG A 626 1.05 -43.53 -26.22
N ILE A 627 0.67 -42.39 -25.62
CA ILE A 627 0.70 -41.06 -26.24
C ILE A 627 2.02 -40.37 -25.86
N GLU A 628 2.70 -39.78 -26.85
CA GLU A 628 3.93 -39.01 -26.69
C GLU A 628 3.69 -37.54 -27.04
N THR A 629 4.16 -36.64 -26.17
CA THR A 629 4.01 -35.18 -26.33
C THR A 629 5.30 -34.57 -26.86
N HIS A 630 5.18 -33.78 -27.93
CA HIS A 630 6.28 -33.05 -28.56
C HIS A 630 6.07 -31.55 -28.33
N ASN A 631 6.84 -30.98 -27.41
CA ASN A 631 6.71 -29.58 -27.00
C ASN A 631 6.76 -28.61 -28.20
N GLY A 632 5.78 -27.70 -28.26
CA GLY A 632 5.65 -26.71 -29.33
C GLY A 632 5.26 -27.27 -30.71
N ARG A 633 4.91 -28.56 -30.81
CA ARG A 633 4.62 -29.23 -32.10
C ARG A 633 3.28 -29.95 -32.12
N GLY A 634 3.02 -30.81 -31.15
CA GLY A 634 1.84 -31.68 -31.14
C GLY A 634 2.02 -32.97 -30.33
N LEU A 635 1.15 -33.94 -30.60
CA LEU A 635 1.07 -35.25 -29.95
C LEU A 635 1.15 -36.36 -30.99
N SER A 636 1.72 -37.51 -30.61
CA SER A 636 1.72 -38.72 -31.41
C SER A 636 1.33 -39.95 -30.61
N ALA A 637 0.65 -40.90 -31.23
CA ALA A 637 0.33 -42.19 -30.60
C ALA A 637 0.36 -43.34 -31.62
N PHE A 638 0.75 -44.53 -31.16
CA PHE A 638 0.72 -45.73 -31.99
C PHE A 638 -0.64 -46.45 -31.83
N TRP A 639 -1.35 -46.64 -32.94
CA TRP A 639 -2.66 -47.28 -32.95
C TRP A 639 -2.95 -47.98 -34.28
N LYS A 640 -3.39 -49.24 -34.21
CA LYS A 640 -3.68 -50.11 -35.38
C LYS A 640 -2.54 -50.18 -36.40
N ASP A 641 -1.33 -50.47 -35.91
CA ASP A 641 -0.10 -50.60 -36.70
C ASP A 641 0.36 -49.34 -37.45
N GLU A 642 -0.17 -48.16 -37.10
CA GLU A 642 0.26 -46.87 -37.64
C GLU A 642 0.51 -45.84 -36.52
N VAL A 643 1.42 -44.90 -36.79
CA VAL A 643 1.63 -43.74 -35.92
C VAL A 643 0.68 -42.63 -36.36
N TRP A 644 -0.11 -42.15 -35.41
CA TRP A 644 -1.03 -41.04 -35.54
C TRP A 644 -0.40 -39.77 -34.97
N TYR A 645 -0.66 -38.65 -35.61
CA TYR A 645 -0.15 -37.34 -35.25
C TYR A 645 -1.31 -36.35 -35.16
N ALA A 646 -1.28 -35.51 -34.12
CA ALA A 646 -2.13 -34.33 -33.96
C ALA A 646 -1.25 -33.12 -33.65
N GLY A 647 -1.27 -32.07 -34.46
CA GLY A 647 -0.42 -30.91 -34.21
C GLY A 647 -0.33 -29.90 -35.35
N SER A 648 0.77 -29.14 -35.36
CA SER A 648 1.07 -28.16 -36.42
C SER A 648 1.33 -28.85 -37.77
N ARG A 649 1.09 -28.14 -38.88
CA ARG A 649 1.40 -28.63 -40.23
C ARG A 649 2.85 -29.12 -40.37
N LYS A 650 3.79 -28.34 -39.88
CA LYS A 650 5.23 -28.66 -39.91
C LYS A 650 5.53 -30.01 -39.22
N PHE A 651 4.83 -30.31 -38.13
CA PHE A 651 5.01 -31.57 -37.41
C PHE A 651 4.58 -32.79 -38.24
N LEU A 652 3.49 -32.68 -39.00
CA LEU A 652 3.03 -33.76 -39.88
C LEU A 652 3.88 -33.88 -41.15
N GLU A 653 4.34 -32.75 -41.72
CA GLU A 653 5.25 -32.75 -42.87
C GLU A 653 6.59 -33.42 -42.53
N GLU A 654 7.13 -33.18 -41.33
CA GLU A 654 8.35 -33.86 -40.86
C GLU A 654 8.16 -35.36 -40.61
N ALA A 655 6.94 -35.78 -40.28
CA ALA A 655 6.56 -37.20 -40.21
C ALA A 655 6.37 -37.85 -41.61
N GLY A 656 6.51 -37.07 -42.69
CA GLY A 656 6.41 -37.52 -44.08
C GLY A 656 5.02 -37.38 -44.71
N ALA A 657 4.07 -36.70 -44.06
CA ALA A 657 2.72 -36.54 -44.57
C ALA A 657 2.60 -35.39 -45.59
N ALA A 658 1.90 -35.62 -46.70
CA ALA A 658 1.57 -34.59 -47.69
C ALA A 658 0.37 -33.73 -47.24
N CYS A 659 0.63 -32.47 -46.88
CA CYS A 659 -0.36 -31.57 -46.30
C CYS A 659 -1.06 -30.63 -47.32
N ASP A 660 -1.15 -31.02 -48.60
CA ASP A 660 -1.68 -30.12 -49.65
C ASP A 660 -3.20 -29.98 -49.64
N VAL A 661 -3.93 -31.03 -49.24
CA VAL A 661 -5.40 -31.13 -49.37
C VAL A 661 -6.13 -30.02 -48.62
N TYR A 662 -5.67 -29.70 -47.40
CA TYR A 662 -6.31 -28.69 -46.54
C TYR A 662 -5.52 -27.38 -46.45
N ALA A 663 -4.44 -27.20 -47.23
CA ALA A 663 -3.56 -26.05 -47.14
C ALA A 663 -4.27 -24.71 -47.39
N GLN A 664 -5.19 -24.65 -48.38
CA GLN A 664 -5.97 -23.43 -48.65
C GLN A 664 -6.95 -23.13 -47.50
N GLN A 665 -7.57 -24.16 -46.93
CA GLN A 665 -8.52 -24.03 -45.84
C GLN A 665 -7.82 -23.59 -44.55
N GLU A 666 -6.65 -24.17 -44.25
CA GLU A 666 -5.77 -23.76 -43.16
C GLU A 666 -5.44 -22.27 -43.28
N LEU A 667 -4.98 -21.82 -44.45
CA LEU A 667 -4.63 -20.41 -44.66
C LEU A 667 -5.84 -19.48 -44.46
N ALA A 668 -7.03 -19.89 -44.92
CA ALA A 668 -8.26 -19.13 -44.73
C ALA A 668 -8.63 -19.00 -43.24
N TRP A 669 -8.47 -20.07 -42.46
CA TRP A 669 -8.75 -20.08 -41.03
C TRP A 669 -7.69 -19.33 -40.21
N LEU A 670 -6.40 -19.42 -40.56
CA LEU A 670 -5.35 -18.61 -39.95
C LEU A 670 -5.60 -17.12 -40.15
N LYS A 671 -6.05 -16.71 -41.35
CA LYS A 671 -6.46 -15.32 -41.64
C LYS A 671 -7.71 -14.87 -40.87
N GLN A 672 -8.46 -15.79 -40.27
CA GLN A 672 -9.58 -15.50 -39.38
C GLN A 672 -9.15 -15.52 -37.90
N GLY A 673 -7.85 -15.61 -37.60
CA GLY A 673 -7.35 -15.66 -36.24
C GLY A 673 -7.57 -17.01 -35.54
N LYS A 674 -7.75 -18.10 -36.30
CA LYS A 674 -7.96 -19.44 -35.76
C LYS A 674 -6.65 -20.22 -35.71
N THR A 675 -6.46 -21.01 -34.67
CA THR A 675 -5.39 -22.01 -34.57
C THR A 675 -5.85 -23.31 -35.21
N VAL A 676 -5.04 -23.87 -36.11
CA VAL A 676 -5.40 -25.07 -36.87
C VAL A 676 -4.58 -26.27 -36.39
N VAL A 677 -5.27 -27.34 -36.00
CA VAL A 677 -4.66 -28.62 -35.61
C VAL A 677 -4.89 -29.63 -36.73
N TRP A 678 -3.80 -30.16 -37.26
CA TRP A 678 -3.81 -31.21 -38.28
C TRP A 678 -3.82 -32.58 -37.62
N ILE A 679 -4.64 -33.49 -38.15
CA ILE A 679 -4.73 -34.87 -37.66
C ILE A 679 -4.54 -35.83 -38.83
N GLY A 680 -3.57 -36.75 -38.68
CA GLY A 680 -3.30 -37.76 -39.70
C GLY A 680 -2.23 -38.76 -39.34
N THR A 681 -1.88 -39.59 -40.32
CA THR A 681 -0.73 -40.49 -40.29
C THR A 681 0.29 -40.05 -41.35
N ALA A 682 1.49 -40.63 -41.34
CA ALA A 682 2.52 -40.35 -42.36
C ALA A 682 2.03 -40.59 -43.80
N LYS A 683 1.02 -41.44 -44.01
CA LYS A 683 0.48 -41.78 -45.34
C LYS A 683 -0.74 -40.97 -45.73
N LYS A 684 -1.58 -40.57 -44.77
CA LYS A 684 -2.88 -39.92 -45.05
C LYS A 684 -3.22 -38.87 -44.00
N ILE A 685 -3.57 -37.68 -44.46
CA ILE A 685 -4.23 -36.64 -43.66
C ILE A 685 -5.74 -36.91 -43.61
N TYR A 686 -6.31 -36.92 -42.41
CA TYR A 686 -7.73 -37.16 -42.22
C TYR A 686 -8.54 -35.87 -42.14
N GLY A 687 -7.93 -34.77 -41.70
CA GLY A 687 -8.57 -33.47 -41.64
C GLY A 687 -7.85 -32.49 -40.73
N ILE A 688 -8.45 -31.31 -40.61
CA ILE A 688 -7.98 -30.22 -39.77
C ILE A 688 -9.12 -29.71 -38.88
N ILE A 689 -8.78 -29.31 -37.65
CA ILE A 689 -9.70 -28.74 -36.66
C ILE A 689 -9.26 -27.30 -36.39
N ALA A 690 -10.18 -26.35 -36.53
CA ALA A 690 -9.96 -24.95 -36.18
C ALA A 690 -10.44 -24.67 -34.75
N ILE A 691 -9.56 -24.07 -33.96
CA ILE A 691 -9.81 -23.67 -32.59
C ILE A 691 -9.58 -22.18 -32.50
N ALA A 692 -10.52 -21.45 -31.93
CA ALA A 692 -10.40 -20.01 -31.74
C ALA A 692 -10.72 -19.67 -30.30
N ASP A 693 -9.98 -18.71 -29.76
CA ASP A 693 -10.36 -18.00 -28.55
C ASP A 693 -11.04 -16.70 -28.97
N GLN A 694 -12.31 -16.54 -28.62
CA GLN A 694 -13.12 -15.42 -29.09
C GLN A 694 -12.77 -14.16 -28.32
N LEU A 695 -12.78 -13.02 -29.01
CA LEU A 695 -12.68 -11.71 -28.37
C LEU A 695 -13.87 -11.49 -27.42
N LYS A 696 -13.62 -10.84 -26.29
CA LYS A 696 -14.72 -10.38 -25.42
C LYS A 696 -15.62 -9.41 -26.21
N PRO A 697 -16.95 -9.45 -26.02
CA PRO A 697 -17.88 -8.60 -26.78
C PRO A 697 -17.54 -7.12 -26.74
N GLN A 698 -17.07 -6.62 -25.58
CA GLN A 698 -16.70 -5.21 -25.40
C GLN A 698 -15.32 -4.82 -25.98
N THR A 699 -14.44 -5.76 -26.33
CA THR A 699 -13.03 -5.47 -26.68
C THR A 699 -12.90 -4.41 -27.78
N VAL A 700 -13.63 -4.55 -28.89
CA VAL A 700 -13.55 -3.64 -30.04
C VAL A 700 -13.93 -2.21 -29.65
N ASP A 701 -14.96 -2.06 -28.82
CA ASP A 701 -15.42 -0.74 -28.39
C ASP A 701 -14.45 -0.09 -27.40
N VAL A 702 -13.86 -0.87 -26.48
CA VAL A 702 -12.82 -0.37 -25.56
C VAL A 702 -11.58 0.11 -26.30
N ILE A 703 -11.06 -0.68 -27.24
CA ILE A 703 -9.89 -0.28 -28.03
C ILE A 703 -10.17 1.00 -28.82
N ARG A 704 -11.38 1.14 -29.40
CA ARG A 704 -11.79 2.37 -30.08
C ARG A 704 -11.77 3.57 -29.13
N ARG A 705 -12.30 3.43 -27.91
CA ARG A 705 -12.32 4.51 -26.90
C ARG A 705 -10.91 4.88 -26.44
N LEU A 706 -10.04 3.90 -26.18
CA LEU A 706 -8.64 4.14 -25.81
C LEU A 706 -7.88 4.92 -26.91
N ARG A 707 -8.07 4.54 -28.17
CA ARG A 707 -7.47 5.27 -29.31
C ARG A 707 -7.99 6.70 -29.44
N ASN A 708 -9.29 6.93 -29.22
CA ASN A 708 -9.86 8.29 -29.18
C ASN A 708 -9.27 9.15 -28.03
N GLN A 709 -8.78 8.51 -26.97
CA GLN A 709 -8.04 9.16 -25.89
C GLN A 709 -6.54 9.34 -26.19
N HIS A 710 -6.11 9.08 -27.43
CA HIS A 710 -4.72 9.18 -27.90
C HIS A 710 -3.76 8.24 -27.15
N ILE A 711 -4.27 7.08 -26.72
CA ILE A 711 -3.48 6.00 -26.14
C ILE A 711 -3.16 5.01 -27.26
N ASP A 712 -1.88 4.68 -27.43
CA ASP A 712 -1.45 3.62 -28.34
C ASP A 712 -1.75 2.25 -27.72
N VAL A 713 -2.30 1.35 -28.52
CA VAL A 713 -2.70 0.02 -28.07
C VAL A 713 -1.83 -0.99 -28.78
N VAL A 714 -1.14 -1.81 -28.00
CA VAL A 714 -0.27 -2.88 -28.47
C VAL A 714 -0.82 -4.23 -28.01
N MET A 715 -0.88 -5.21 -28.90
CA MET A 715 -1.18 -6.59 -28.52
C MET A 715 0.12 -7.39 -28.42
N LEU A 716 0.35 -8.04 -27.29
CA LEU A 716 1.49 -8.92 -27.04
C LEU A 716 1.00 -10.38 -26.98
N THR A 717 1.61 -11.28 -27.76
CA THR A 717 1.17 -12.68 -27.78
C THR A 717 2.28 -13.66 -28.20
N GLY A 718 2.19 -14.88 -27.69
CA GLY A 718 3.00 -16.02 -28.15
C GLY A 718 2.49 -16.67 -29.45
N ASP A 719 1.32 -16.27 -29.95
CA ASP A 719 0.74 -16.82 -31.17
C ASP A 719 1.58 -16.52 -32.43
N ASN A 720 1.30 -17.27 -33.50
CA ASN A 720 1.86 -16.99 -34.81
C ASN A 720 1.42 -15.59 -35.31
N GLU A 721 2.35 -14.89 -35.95
CA GLU A 721 2.16 -13.57 -36.54
C GLU A 721 0.91 -13.45 -37.44
N ILE A 722 0.58 -14.48 -38.24
CA ILE A 722 -0.60 -14.44 -39.12
C ILE A 722 -1.89 -14.38 -38.29
N THR A 723 -1.99 -15.23 -37.27
CA THR A 723 -3.13 -15.31 -36.36
C THR A 723 -3.25 -14.04 -35.52
N ALA A 724 -2.12 -13.57 -34.99
CA ALA A 724 -2.06 -12.36 -34.17
C ALA A 724 -2.50 -11.11 -34.96
N LYS A 725 -2.02 -10.94 -36.20
CA LYS A 725 -2.45 -9.83 -37.07
C LYS A 725 -3.94 -9.87 -37.38
N ALA A 726 -4.50 -11.05 -37.67
CA ALA A 726 -5.93 -11.19 -37.92
C ALA A 726 -6.80 -10.81 -36.71
N ILE A 727 -6.40 -11.24 -35.49
CA ILE A 727 -7.11 -10.89 -34.26
C ILE A 727 -6.99 -9.38 -33.99
N ALA A 728 -5.80 -8.81 -34.15
CA ALA A 728 -5.57 -7.38 -33.96
C ALA A 728 -6.37 -6.51 -34.93
N GLU A 729 -6.44 -6.89 -36.21
CA GLU A 729 -7.27 -6.20 -37.20
C GLU A 729 -8.75 -6.22 -36.80
N THR A 730 -9.24 -7.36 -36.30
CA THR A 730 -10.62 -7.51 -35.82
C THR A 730 -10.88 -6.66 -34.57
N ALA A 731 -9.90 -6.59 -33.65
CA ALA A 731 -9.96 -5.77 -32.44
C ALA A 731 -9.73 -4.26 -32.69
N GLY A 732 -9.24 -3.88 -33.88
CA GLY A 732 -8.88 -2.49 -34.21
C GLY A 732 -7.53 -2.03 -33.66
N ILE A 733 -6.62 -2.97 -33.38
CA ILE A 733 -5.27 -2.75 -32.84
C ILE A 733 -4.27 -2.62 -33.99
N SER A 734 -3.47 -1.56 -34.00
CA SER A 734 -2.50 -1.28 -35.08
C SER A 734 -1.13 -1.89 -34.86
N HIS A 735 -0.74 -2.14 -33.61
CA HIS A 735 0.60 -2.61 -33.26
C HIS A 735 0.52 -3.99 -32.60
N VAL A 736 1.23 -4.96 -33.17
CA VAL A 736 1.20 -6.37 -32.72
C VAL A 736 2.63 -6.86 -32.57
N ILE A 737 2.91 -7.46 -31.41
CA ILE A 737 4.16 -8.16 -31.12
C ILE A 737 3.79 -9.64 -30.90
N ALA A 738 4.13 -10.47 -31.88
CA ALA A 738 3.75 -11.88 -31.93
C ALA A 738 4.97 -12.79 -31.71
N GLN A 739 4.73 -14.09 -31.48
CA GLN A 739 5.74 -15.12 -31.25
C GLN A 739 6.66 -14.84 -30.04
N VAL A 740 6.14 -14.17 -29.01
CA VAL A 740 6.90 -13.83 -27.80
C VAL A 740 6.80 -14.93 -26.76
N LEU A 741 7.96 -15.40 -26.28
CA LEU A 741 8.04 -16.35 -25.17
C LEU A 741 7.78 -15.64 -23.83
N PRO A 742 7.28 -16.33 -22.78
CA PRO A 742 7.02 -15.71 -21.46
C PRO A 742 8.20 -14.90 -20.92
N ASP A 743 9.41 -15.46 -20.96
CA ASP A 743 10.64 -14.81 -20.46
C ASP A 743 11.04 -13.56 -21.25
N GLN A 744 10.55 -13.41 -22.49
CA GLN A 744 10.86 -12.29 -23.38
C GLN A 744 9.84 -11.16 -23.29
N LYS A 745 8.68 -11.37 -22.65
CA LYS A 745 7.64 -10.33 -22.55
C LYS A 745 8.16 -9.06 -21.88
N GLY A 746 8.97 -9.19 -20.82
CA GLY A 746 9.59 -8.05 -20.15
C GLY A 746 10.54 -7.24 -21.05
N GLU A 747 11.31 -7.91 -21.92
CA GLU A 747 12.21 -7.23 -22.86
C GLU A 747 11.43 -6.40 -23.90
N GLU A 748 10.28 -6.90 -24.36
CA GLU A 748 9.42 -6.15 -25.28
C GLU A 748 8.80 -4.91 -24.63
N ILE A 749 8.38 -5.01 -23.35
CA ILE A 749 7.97 -3.82 -22.57
C ILE A 749 9.11 -2.80 -22.50
N LYS A 750 10.34 -3.27 -22.20
CA LYS A 750 11.51 -2.39 -22.11
C LYS A 750 11.82 -1.68 -23.43
N LYS A 751 11.69 -2.34 -24.58
CA LYS A 751 11.86 -1.71 -25.90
C LYS A 751 10.86 -0.58 -26.13
N LEU A 752 9.62 -0.74 -25.67
CA LEU A 752 8.61 0.32 -25.76
C LEU A 752 8.94 1.50 -24.82
N GLN A 753 9.45 1.22 -23.63
CA GLN A 753 9.91 2.23 -22.67
C GLN A 753 11.12 3.03 -23.21
N GLU A 754 12.08 2.37 -23.85
CA GLU A 754 13.26 3.00 -24.48
C GLU A 754 12.89 3.95 -25.62
N GLN A 755 11.71 3.80 -26.22
CA GLN A 755 11.15 4.73 -27.20
C GLN A 755 10.52 5.98 -26.57
N GLY A 756 10.52 6.09 -25.23
CA GLY A 756 9.95 7.19 -24.46
C GLY A 756 8.47 7.03 -24.14
N ASN A 757 7.90 5.84 -24.34
CA ASN A 757 6.51 5.56 -23.96
C ASN A 757 6.40 5.28 -22.46
N ILE A 758 5.28 5.66 -21.86
CA ILE A 758 4.89 5.30 -20.49
C ILE A 758 3.90 4.15 -20.63
N VAL A 759 4.35 2.95 -20.29
CA VAL A 759 3.72 1.69 -20.67
C VAL A 759 2.93 1.11 -19.50
N ALA A 760 1.68 0.76 -19.77
CA ALA A 760 0.94 -0.14 -18.90
C ALA A 760 0.82 -1.52 -19.53
N MET A 761 1.11 -2.56 -18.76
CA MET A 761 0.91 -3.96 -19.16
C MET A 761 -0.38 -4.48 -18.54
N VAL A 762 -1.23 -5.13 -19.33
CA VAL A 762 -2.48 -5.76 -18.89
C VAL A 762 -2.39 -7.26 -19.13
N GLY A 763 -2.57 -8.07 -18.07
CA GLY A 763 -2.51 -9.53 -18.15
C GLY A 763 -3.28 -10.22 -17.03
N ASP A 764 -3.45 -11.53 -17.13
CA ASP A 764 -4.22 -12.37 -16.19
C ASP A 764 -3.36 -13.48 -15.55
N GLY A 765 -2.20 -13.79 -16.14
CA GLY A 765 -1.45 -15.00 -15.86
C GLY A 765 -0.12 -14.82 -15.12
N ILE A 766 0.35 -15.93 -14.52
CA ILE A 766 1.69 -16.09 -13.95
C ILE A 766 2.77 -15.74 -15.00
N ASN A 767 2.50 -16.05 -16.27
CA ASN A 767 3.40 -15.80 -17.41
C ASN A 767 3.63 -14.31 -17.69
N ASP A 768 2.80 -13.43 -17.14
CA ASP A 768 2.88 -11.98 -17.36
C ASP A 768 3.51 -11.23 -16.19
N ALA A 769 3.80 -11.90 -15.07
CA ALA A 769 4.35 -11.28 -13.86
C ALA A 769 5.60 -10.43 -14.13
N VAL A 770 6.52 -10.93 -14.97
CA VAL A 770 7.74 -10.21 -15.36
C VAL A 770 7.43 -8.97 -16.20
N ALA A 771 6.43 -9.05 -17.09
CA ALA A 771 6.03 -7.91 -17.93
C ALA A 771 5.24 -6.86 -17.13
N LEU A 772 4.39 -7.30 -16.20
CA LEU A 772 3.63 -6.46 -15.28
C LEU A 772 4.59 -5.63 -14.40
N THR A 773 5.58 -6.28 -13.79
CA THR A 773 6.58 -5.61 -12.93
C THR A 773 7.55 -4.73 -13.70
N GLN A 774 7.85 -5.04 -14.97
CA GLN A 774 8.72 -4.22 -15.81
C GLN A 774 8.03 -2.94 -16.30
N SER A 775 6.71 -2.94 -16.46
CA SER A 775 5.93 -1.78 -16.92
C SER A 775 5.86 -0.66 -15.87
N GLU A 776 5.55 0.57 -16.29
CA GLU A 776 5.31 1.66 -15.34
C GLU A 776 4.05 1.45 -14.49
N VAL A 777 3.07 0.72 -15.04
CA VAL A 777 1.85 0.30 -14.33
C VAL A 777 1.45 -1.10 -14.80
N GLY A 778 1.62 -2.10 -13.93
CA GLY A 778 1.07 -3.43 -14.14
C GLY A 778 -0.42 -3.49 -13.78
N ILE A 779 -1.26 -4.01 -14.67
CA ILE A 779 -2.70 -4.18 -14.45
C ILE A 779 -3.06 -5.67 -14.56
N ALA A 780 -3.49 -6.27 -13.45
CA ALA A 780 -4.01 -7.63 -13.44
C ALA A 780 -5.54 -7.61 -13.67
N ILE A 781 -6.04 -8.51 -14.52
CA ILE A 781 -7.49 -8.70 -14.77
C ILE A 781 -8.01 -9.99 -14.14
N GLY A 782 -9.22 -9.90 -13.57
CA GLY A 782 -9.97 -11.01 -13.01
C GLY A 782 -9.38 -11.56 -11.70
N SER A 783 -9.75 -12.80 -11.37
CA SER A 783 -9.10 -13.60 -10.32
C SER A 783 -7.76 -14.14 -10.81
N GLY A 784 -6.92 -13.28 -11.39
CA GLY A 784 -5.58 -13.64 -11.84
C GLY A 784 -4.84 -14.41 -10.75
N SER A 785 -3.89 -15.26 -11.14
CA SER A 785 -3.12 -16.05 -10.17
C SER A 785 -2.58 -15.15 -9.05
N ASP A 786 -2.45 -15.67 -7.81
CA ASP A 786 -1.94 -14.88 -6.67
C ASP A 786 -0.63 -14.13 -7.02
N VAL A 787 0.21 -14.74 -7.87
CA VAL A 787 1.44 -14.16 -8.42
C VAL A 787 1.19 -12.90 -9.27
N ALA A 788 0.18 -12.91 -10.12
CA ALA A 788 -0.20 -11.76 -10.96
C ALA A 788 -0.79 -10.63 -10.11
N VAL A 789 -1.63 -10.97 -9.12
CA VAL A 789 -2.16 -10.01 -8.15
C VAL A 789 -1.02 -9.37 -7.36
N GLU A 790 -0.03 -10.13 -6.92
CA GLU A 790 1.14 -9.62 -6.18
C GLU A 790 2.07 -8.76 -7.05
N SER A 791 2.18 -9.09 -8.33
CA SER A 791 3.05 -8.41 -9.31
C SER A 791 2.47 -7.12 -9.90
N ALA A 792 1.14 -6.96 -9.90
CA ALA A 792 0.47 -5.81 -10.51
C ALA A 792 0.33 -4.61 -9.56
N ASP A 793 0.31 -3.40 -10.11
CA ASP A 793 0.05 -2.15 -9.39
C ASP A 793 -1.45 -1.85 -9.25
N ILE A 794 -2.22 -2.29 -10.24
CA ILE A 794 -3.68 -2.17 -10.31
C ILE A 794 -4.26 -3.58 -10.48
N VAL A 795 -5.25 -3.92 -9.67
CA VAL A 795 -5.94 -5.20 -9.72
C VAL A 795 -7.42 -4.95 -10.04
N LEU A 796 -7.88 -5.55 -11.13
CA LEU A 796 -9.28 -5.49 -11.55
C LEU A 796 -9.93 -6.81 -11.14
N VAL A 797 -10.89 -6.76 -10.22
CA VAL A 797 -11.54 -7.99 -9.72
C VAL A 797 -12.41 -8.63 -10.79
N LYS A 798 -13.00 -7.81 -11.65
CA LYS A 798 -13.79 -8.29 -12.79
C LYS A 798 -12.91 -8.74 -13.93
N ASP A 799 -13.42 -9.73 -14.65
CA ASP A 799 -12.91 -10.07 -15.97
C ASP A 799 -13.48 -9.12 -17.05
N ASN A 800 -13.37 -7.80 -16.85
CA ASN A 800 -13.89 -6.78 -17.76
C ASN A 800 -12.81 -5.79 -18.20
N ILE A 801 -12.50 -5.82 -19.50
CA ILE A 801 -11.55 -4.89 -20.13
C ILE A 801 -11.96 -3.41 -20.05
N GLU A 802 -13.25 -3.09 -19.86
CA GLU A 802 -13.70 -1.70 -19.65
C GLU A 802 -13.13 -1.07 -18.38
N ASP A 803 -12.79 -1.89 -17.38
CA ASP A 803 -12.27 -1.40 -16.11
C ASP A 803 -10.84 -0.86 -16.25
N VAL A 804 -10.09 -1.30 -17.26
CA VAL A 804 -8.78 -0.72 -17.64
C VAL A 804 -8.95 0.74 -18.05
N GLU A 805 -9.93 1.03 -18.92
CA GLU A 805 -10.24 2.40 -19.33
C GLU A 805 -10.74 3.23 -18.15
N THR A 806 -11.61 2.64 -17.32
CA THR A 806 -12.18 3.30 -16.14
C THR A 806 -11.10 3.67 -15.13
N ALA A 807 -10.13 2.78 -14.88
CA ALA A 807 -8.97 3.02 -14.02
C ALA A 807 -8.17 4.24 -14.50
N ILE A 808 -7.84 4.30 -15.80
CA ILE A 808 -7.07 5.41 -16.39
C ILE A 808 -7.86 6.72 -16.33
N ARG A 809 -9.16 6.69 -16.68
CA ARG A 809 -10.03 7.87 -16.62
C ARG A 809 -10.15 8.41 -15.20
N LEU A 810 -10.30 7.52 -14.22
CA LEU A 810 -10.38 7.89 -12.81
C LEU A 810 -9.05 8.49 -12.33
N SER A 811 -7.92 7.85 -12.65
CA SER A 811 -6.58 8.36 -12.35
C SER A 811 -6.36 9.78 -12.92
N ARG A 812 -6.74 10.02 -14.18
CA ARG A 812 -6.72 11.36 -14.79
C ARG A 812 -7.62 12.36 -14.07
N ALA A 813 -8.82 11.95 -13.65
CA ALA A 813 -9.75 12.80 -12.91
C ALA A 813 -9.19 13.17 -11.52
N VAL A 814 -8.59 12.22 -10.81
CA VAL A 814 -7.96 12.43 -9.51
C VAL A 814 -6.76 13.37 -9.63
N ILE A 815 -5.86 13.17 -10.60
CA ILE A 815 -4.71 14.06 -10.82
C ILE A 815 -5.13 15.46 -11.23
N ARG A 816 -6.18 15.60 -12.06
CA ARG A 816 -6.79 16.90 -12.35
C ARG A 816 -7.32 17.58 -11.10
N ASN A 817 -7.99 16.81 -10.24
CA ASN A 817 -8.52 17.31 -8.96
C ASN A 817 -7.39 17.78 -8.04
N ILE A 818 -6.29 17.01 -7.92
CA ILE A 818 -5.11 17.39 -7.13
C ILE A 818 -4.52 18.70 -7.64
N LYS A 819 -4.34 18.85 -8.96
CA LYS A 819 -3.85 20.10 -9.56
C LYS A 819 -4.76 21.30 -9.24
N GLN A 820 -6.08 21.11 -9.29
CA GLN A 820 -7.05 22.13 -8.89
C GLN A 820 -6.98 22.46 -7.39
N ASN A 821 -6.81 21.44 -6.55
CA ASN A 821 -6.69 21.63 -5.10
C ASN A 821 -5.42 22.40 -4.73
N LEU A 822 -4.29 22.08 -5.39
CA LEU A 822 -3.05 22.83 -5.23
C LEU A 822 -3.22 24.29 -5.70
N PHE A 823 -3.91 24.52 -6.83
CA PHE A 823 -4.25 25.86 -7.28
C PHE A 823 -5.06 26.63 -6.23
N TRP A 824 -6.14 26.04 -5.71
CA TRP A 824 -6.97 26.70 -4.68
C TRP A 824 -6.20 26.92 -3.37
N ALA A 825 -5.32 25.99 -2.98
CA ALA A 825 -4.49 26.15 -1.81
C ALA A 825 -3.63 27.41 -1.91
N PHE A 826 -2.98 27.66 -3.05
CA PHE A 826 -2.13 28.84 -3.24
C PHE A 826 -2.86 30.12 -3.64
N PHE A 827 -4.01 30.02 -4.31
CA PHE A 827 -4.74 31.18 -4.84
C PHE A 827 -4.97 32.27 -3.79
N TYR A 828 -5.44 31.87 -2.60
CA TYR A 828 -5.68 32.80 -1.48
C TYR A 828 -4.38 33.38 -0.92
N ASN A 829 -3.33 32.56 -0.76
CA ASN A 829 -2.04 33.02 -0.23
C ASN A 829 -1.36 34.00 -1.21
N SER A 830 -1.29 33.65 -2.49
CA SER A 830 -0.61 34.44 -3.53
C SER A 830 -1.25 35.81 -3.73
N LEU A 831 -2.59 35.90 -3.64
CA LEU A 831 -3.30 37.17 -3.71
C LEU A 831 -3.22 37.94 -2.39
N GLY A 832 -3.30 37.24 -1.26
CA GLY A 832 -3.38 37.85 0.06
C GLY A 832 -2.05 38.38 0.62
N ILE A 833 -0.91 37.77 0.30
CA ILE A 833 0.41 38.20 0.80
C ILE A 833 0.76 39.63 0.34
N PRO A 834 0.64 40.01 -0.96
CA PRO A 834 0.88 41.38 -1.40
C PRO A 834 -0.08 42.40 -0.76
N VAL A 835 -1.36 42.03 -0.58
CA VAL A 835 -2.35 42.88 0.09
C VAL A 835 -1.94 43.10 1.55
N ALA A 836 -1.57 42.03 2.26
CA ALA A 836 -1.14 42.08 3.66
C ALA A 836 0.17 42.83 3.85
N ALA A 837 1.10 42.74 2.89
CA ALA A 837 2.35 43.50 2.89
C ALA A 837 2.15 45.01 2.64
N GLY A 838 0.92 45.45 2.37
CA GLY A 838 0.56 46.86 2.21
C GLY A 838 0.72 47.40 0.78
N VAL A 839 0.87 46.53 -0.24
CA VAL A 839 0.99 46.98 -1.64
C VAL A 839 -0.24 47.79 -2.07
N LEU A 840 -1.44 47.33 -1.71
CA LEU A 840 -2.68 48.09 -1.98
C LEU A 840 -2.73 49.42 -1.23
N HIS A 841 -2.13 49.48 -0.04
CA HIS A 841 -2.09 50.71 0.75
C HIS A 841 -1.24 51.80 0.09
N LEU A 842 -0.16 51.41 -0.61
CA LEU A 842 0.65 52.35 -1.41
C LEU A 842 -0.17 53.03 -2.52
N PHE A 843 -1.24 52.39 -3.01
CA PHE A 843 -2.16 52.94 -4.02
C PHE A 843 -3.45 53.52 -3.41
N GLY A 844 -3.49 53.76 -2.09
CA GLY A 844 -4.65 54.33 -1.39
C GLY A 844 -5.75 53.32 -1.03
N GLY A 845 -5.48 52.03 -1.13
CA GLY A 845 -6.40 50.94 -0.78
C GLY A 845 -6.34 50.51 0.71
N PRO A 846 -7.26 49.63 1.14
CA PRO A 846 -7.29 49.11 2.50
C PRO A 846 -6.18 48.08 2.75
N LEU A 847 -5.74 47.98 4.01
CA LEU A 847 -4.84 46.92 4.48
C LEU A 847 -5.63 45.65 4.79
N LEU A 848 -5.01 44.48 4.59
CA LEU A 848 -5.61 43.22 5.01
C LEU A 848 -5.55 43.13 6.54
N SER A 849 -6.69 43.00 7.20
CA SER A 849 -6.71 42.71 8.63
C SER A 849 -6.38 41.22 8.89
N PRO A 850 -5.74 40.89 10.03
CA PRO A 850 -5.50 39.50 10.42
C PRO A 850 -6.78 38.64 10.47
N VAL A 851 -7.93 39.26 10.77
CA VAL A 851 -9.24 38.60 10.83
C VAL A 851 -9.68 38.14 9.44
N PHE A 852 -9.62 39.02 8.43
CA PHE A 852 -9.93 38.64 7.04
C PHE A 852 -8.94 37.62 6.50
N ALA A 853 -7.67 37.71 6.91
CA ALA A 853 -6.66 36.71 6.56
C ALA A 853 -7.02 35.31 7.11
N GLY A 854 -7.40 35.23 8.39
CA GLY A 854 -7.84 33.97 9.01
C GLY A 854 -9.09 33.39 8.36
N ALA A 855 -10.06 34.23 7.99
CA ALA A 855 -11.27 33.79 7.28
C ALA A 855 -10.96 33.25 5.87
N ALA A 856 -10.14 33.95 5.09
CA ALA A 856 -9.69 33.49 3.77
C ALA A 856 -9.01 32.11 3.84
N MET A 857 -8.24 31.87 4.90
CA MET A 857 -7.61 30.57 5.12
C MET A 857 -8.60 29.43 5.38
N ALA A 858 -9.68 29.69 6.14
CA ALA A 858 -10.74 28.71 6.33
C ALA A 858 -11.46 28.37 5.01
N PHE A 859 -11.75 29.37 4.18
CA PHE A 859 -12.37 29.17 2.87
C PHE A 859 -11.47 28.41 1.89
N SER A 860 -10.15 28.61 1.94
CA SER A 860 -9.19 27.84 1.15
C SER A 860 -9.31 26.34 1.43
N SER A 861 -9.33 25.93 2.71
CA SER A 861 -9.52 24.53 3.11
C SER A 861 -10.85 23.95 2.67
N VAL A 862 -11.95 24.72 2.81
CA VAL A 862 -13.29 24.31 2.35
C VAL A 862 -13.32 24.11 0.83
N SER A 863 -12.67 25.00 0.07
CA SER A 863 -12.60 24.93 -1.39
C SER A 863 -11.90 23.64 -1.85
N VAL A 864 -10.76 23.32 -1.24
CA VAL A 864 -9.98 22.11 -1.54
C VAL A 864 -10.75 20.82 -1.24
N VAL A 865 -11.34 20.71 -0.05
CA VAL A 865 -12.11 19.50 0.31
C VAL A 865 -13.33 19.36 -0.58
N SER A 866 -14.11 20.43 -0.76
CA SER A 866 -15.35 20.38 -1.55
C SER A 866 -15.05 19.99 -3.00
N ASN A 867 -13.92 20.46 -3.54
CA ASN A 867 -13.47 20.05 -4.85
C ASN A 867 -13.07 18.56 -4.88
N ALA A 868 -12.34 18.05 -3.88
CA ALA A 868 -12.01 16.63 -3.77
C ALA A 868 -13.26 15.72 -3.71
N LEU A 869 -14.28 16.13 -2.96
CA LEU A 869 -15.53 15.37 -2.84
C LEU A 869 -16.32 15.24 -4.16
N ARG A 870 -16.04 16.08 -5.18
CA ARG A 870 -16.65 15.93 -6.52
C ARG A 870 -16.28 14.60 -7.18
N LEU A 871 -15.14 14.01 -6.81
CA LEU A 871 -14.72 12.69 -7.31
C LEU A 871 -15.69 11.57 -6.90
N ARG A 872 -16.46 11.74 -5.81
CA ARG A 872 -17.47 10.76 -5.39
C ARG A 872 -18.58 10.56 -6.43
N ASN A 873 -18.84 11.59 -7.22
CA ASN A 873 -19.86 11.59 -8.27
C ASN A 873 -19.29 11.15 -9.64
N PHE A 874 -18.06 10.63 -9.69
CA PHE A 874 -17.49 10.05 -10.91
C PHE A 874 -18.37 8.88 -11.38
N LYS A 875 -18.57 8.80 -12.69
CA LYS A 875 -19.39 7.82 -13.39
C LYS A 875 -18.64 7.19 -14.54
#